data_AF-A0A7S0S5X3-F1
#
_entry.id   AF-A0A7S0S5X3-F1
#
_cell.length_a   1.000
_cell.length_b   1.000
_cell.length_c   1.000
_cell.angle_alpha   90.00
_cell.angle_beta   90.00
_cell.angle_gamma   90.00
#
_symmetry.space_group_name_H-M   'P 1'
#
loop_
_entity.id
_entity.type
_entity.pdbx_description
1 polymer ?
#
loop_
_entity_poly.entity_id
_entity_poly.type
_entity_poly.pdbx_seq_one_letter_code
_entity_poly.pdbx_strand_id
1 'polypeptide(L)'
;KLGWADQADLAQAVQWVKFSDLFDYAAPVNGSCPEGFRGTVAGSSGSECLKTKPWNEKWVGFLETRRYASYMGATTEWSKWEGMSYDPVRNVVYVALTAVDSGMLTETGSRARVSGSDDVRLPENRCGCVYTLTLDRSYDATAFAGLVCGDPVNGNITALGNPPTTGCNVDAIASPDNVAVIAGQDAILIAEDTDWHENAFMWSYNLKTGELTRLLTSPYGAEITGNTDFVIGGWRYLWANIQHTYEGQDAKLAEPGNSGIGGFVGYLGPYKADKAHFNKALGLSHVNWPNTNAERHGILASQRAVYGVANHIGYTVLAESNNTMGPNGAVAGLHTGMGGMPLYEFSNPSNTSIKDQKSDKLAISNNPDFSSYHAICDKRFGMVQYEASVPSVLDVFTIKQTGTGKLSTIDGETVTSDAWGGLMNLCAGSVTPYGTRLGGEEADPNARRLEGAKTSAEIAAADRNMIQQQRYYGAYLTSNDTLAQELNKPYRYGFAYEAKVQYDGSVSLLKHYTLGRVSFELAYVMPDGVTVYNADDGVNVGFYKFVADQPHDLSSGTLYAAKVTQLDAKDGGRFDMEWVEMAHARAEELLKMPETLLFSDIFETAAPTNGSCPEGFRGINTLSYSCECIKLKDGQEKAATFFETRRYAGYLGATTEFSKWEGMTFDPVRRQLYAAISVVREGMEDYANRGAAEPKFDVCGPNHIRLPFNRCGCVYSLDVDGDYSAYNFNSLVCGTPDSSIAGNTCAANGISEPDNISFLSGHDQLLIGEDSNTHQNDVAWIYDMETKSLTRIFTSPFGSETTSGYWYPNFGGYAYLAMVVQHPYGESDADKVNSPLSTGPEGLTGLIGPLSPATQPGADPHTQCSGQVFAVAAKIEIRGTTAAAWHERVSLFLQYKAERVMGGYSGATWAQDVVSILAHESDGDDLTVTLWLSAAVHDVSAAQDLEAVINDPEYILTELTQSAAMLLDKADAHVLTTSVTRTSRKAAVDPASLPRFLGEQVQGGPSGNNGNNGNNGNNG
;
A
#
# COMPACT_ATOMS: atom_id res chain seq x y z
N LYS A 1 17.51 11.67 -23.09
CA LYS A 1 16.26 11.07 -23.65
C LYS A 1 16.13 11.48 -25.11
N LEU A 2 15.89 10.55 -26.04
CA LEU A 2 15.88 10.78 -27.51
C LEU A 2 14.60 11.46 -28.04
N GLY A 3 13.76 12.03 -27.16
CA GLY A 3 12.42 12.51 -27.47
C GLY A 3 11.40 11.37 -27.60
N TRP A 4 10.14 11.70 -27.88
CA TRP A 4 9.06 10.74 -28.17
C TRP A 4 8.69 10.80 -29.66
N ALA A 5 8.21 9.67 -30.20
CA ALA A 5 7.68 9.58 -31.56
C ALA A 5 6.33 8.88 -31.52
N ASP A 6 5.36 9.39 -32.26
CA ASP A 6 4.12 8.65 -32.54
C ASP A 6 4.33 7.71 -33.74
N GLN A 7 3.57 6.61 -33.79
CA GLN A 7 3.55 5.67 -34.90
C GLN A 7 3.17 6.35 -36.23
N ALA A 8 2.31 7.39 -36.18
CA ALA A 8 1.97 8.20 -37.35
C ALA A 8 3.18 8.97 -37.91
N ASP A 9 4.01 9.55 -37.03
CA ASP A 9 5.24 10.25 -37.41
C ASP A 9 6.22 9.31 -38.13
N LEU A 10 6.40 8.11 -37.58
CA LEU A 10 7.29 7.09 -38.15
C LEU A 10 6.79 6.61 -39.51
N ALA A 11 5.49 6.32 -39.62
CA ALA A 11 4.87 5.89 -40.88
C ALA A 11 5.04 6.92 -42.00
N GLN A 12 4.98 8.21 -41.68
CA GLN A 12 5.20 9.29 -42.63
C GLN A 12 6.69 9.44 -43.00
N ALA A 13 7.59 9.31 -42.03
CA ALA A 13 9.03 9.45 -42.24
C ALA A 13 9.62 8.33 -43.11
N VAL A 14 9.21 7.07 -42.89
CA VAL A 14 9.72 5.89 -43.63
C VAL A 14 9.51 6.00 -45.14
N GLN A 15 8.53 6.79 -45.60
CA GLN A 15 8.28 6.96 -47.03
C GLN A 15 9.35 7.77 -47.76
N TRP A 16 10.09 8.64 -47.05
CA TRP A 16 10.94 9.65 -47.70
C TRP A 16 12.37 9.74 -47.14
N VAL A 17 12.61 9.26 -45.91
CA VAL A 17 13.92 9.29 -45.27
C VAL A 17 14.83 8.20 -45.85
N LYS A 18 16.03 8.59 -46.31
CA LYS A 18 17.07 7.68 -46.79
C LYS A 18 18.21 7.60 -45.77
N PHE A 19 19.01 6.54 -45.86
CA PHE A 19 20.22 6.39 -45.04
C PHE A 19 21.15 7.62 -45.11
N SER A 20 21.33 8.20 -46.30
CA SER A 20 22.13 9.41 -46.52
C SER A 20 21.56 10.68 -45.86
N ASP A 21 20.28 10.68 -45.50
CA ASP A 21 19.65 11.78 -44.78
C ASP A 21 19.94 11.65 -43.28
N LEU A 22 20.25 10.44 -42.82
CA LEU A 22 20.48 10.10 -41.42
C LEU A 22 21.98 10.15 -41.03
N PHE A 23 22.85 9.62 -41.89
CA PHE A 23 24.28 9.52 -41.63
C PHE A 23 25.13 10.04 -42.78
N ASP A 24 26.25 10.66 -42.43
CA ASP A 24 27.43 10.70 -43.30
C ASP A 24 28.24 9.40 -43.09
N TYR A 25 28.81 8.86 -44.16
CA TYR A 25 29.59 7.63 -44.16
C TYR A 25 31.05 7.88 -44.56
N ALA A 26 31.98 7.17 -43.92
CA ALA A 26 33.37 7.10 -44.32
C ALA A 26 33.94 5.67 -44.15
N ALA A 27 34.91 5.30 -44.98
CA ALA A 27 35.66 4.07 -44.78
C ALA A 27 36.67 4.23 -43.63
N PRO A 28 36.89 3.21 -42.78
CA PRO A 28 37.98 3.21 -41.81
C PRO A 28 39.34 3.36 -42.48
N VAL A 29 40.24 4.16 -41.89
CA VAL A 29 41.62 4.33 -42.37
C VAL A 29 42.57 3.84 -41.27
N ASN A 30 43.43 2.87 -41.60
CA ASN A 30 44.36 2.23 -40.64
C ASN A 30 43.69 1.72 -39.35
N GLY A 31 42.47 1.20 -39.46
CA GLY A 31 41.72 0.67 -38.31
C GLY A 31 41.11 1.74 -37.39
N SER A 32 41.01 2.99 -37.85
CA SER A 32 40.44 4.10 -37.09
C SER A 32 39.48 4.94 -37.95
N CYS A 33 38.52 5.61 -37.30
CA CYS A 33 37.58 6.49 -37.99
C CYS A 33 38.13 7.90 -38.16
N PRO A 34 37.80 8.58 -39.27
CA PRO A 34 38.13 10.00 -39.46
C PRO A 34 37.56 10.88 -38.34
N GLU A 35 38.18 12.03 -38.11
CA GLU A 35 37.75 12.99 -37.09
C GLU A 35 36.26 13.36 -37.25
N GLY A 36 35.50 13.25 -36.17
CA GLY A 36 34.06 13.51 -36.15
C GLY A 36 33.17 12.35 -36.62
N PHE A 37 33.74 11.22 -37.04
CA PHE A 37 33.02 9.97 -37.28
C PHE A 37 33.26 8.99 -36.13
N ARG A 38 32.29 8.12 -35.85
CA ARG A 38 32.40 7.04 -34.88
C ARG A 38 32.32 5.68 -35.58
N GLY A 39 33.10 4.72 -35.09
CA GLY A 39 33.05 3.35 -35.57
C GLY A 39 31.78 2.65 -35.10
N THR A 40 31.15 1.89 -35.98
CA THR A 40 29.90 1.15 -35.74
C THR A 40 29.98 -0.22 -36.40
N VAL A 41 29.16 -1.17 -35.93
CA VAL A 41 29.08 -2.52 -36.51
C VAL A 41 27.80 -2.65 -37.34
N ALA A 42 27.93 -2.92 -38.64
CA ALA A 42 26.81 -3.05 -39.58
C ALA A 42 26.34 -4.50 -39.72
N GLY A 43 26.05 -5.17 -38.61
CA GLY A 43 25.72 -6.60 -38.60
C GLY A 43 26.83 -7.45 -39.22
N SER A 44 26.48 -8.37 -40.13
CA SER A 44 27.43 -9.28 -40.80
C SER A 44 28.37 -8.60 -41.82
N SER A 45 28.19 -7.31 -42.08
CA SER A 45 28.89 -6.55 -43.14
C SER A 45 30.24 -5.97 -42.71
N GLY A 46 30.60 -6.08 -41.43
CA GLY A 46 31.85 -5.55 -40.86
C GLY A 46 31.71 -4.14 -40.25
N SER A 47 32.87 -3.55 -39.91
CA SER A 47 32.98 -2.23 -39.26
C SER A 47 32.86 -1.07 -40.27
N GLU A 48 32.11 -0.03 -39.91
CA GLU A 48 31.96 1.20 -40.69
C GLU A 48 32.07 2.46 -39.83
N CYS A 49 32.41 3.61 -40.43
CA CYS A 49 32.49 4.90 -39.73
C CYS A 49 31.30 5.79 -40.11
N LEU A 50 30.47 6.12 -39.12
CA LEU A 50 29.27 6.92 -39.29
C LEU A 50 29.34 8.24 -38.52
N LYS A 51 28.69 9.27 -39.03
CA LYS A 51 28.47 10.54 -38.33
C LYS A 51 27.00 10.93 -38.47
N THR A 52 26.32 11.16 -37.35
CA THR A 52 24.91 11.56 -37.36
C THR A 52 24.75 12.97 -37.92
N LYS A 53 23.75 13.18 -38.77
CA LYS A 53 23.38 14.53 -39.22
C LYS A 53 22.59 15.28 -38.12
N PRO A 54 22.79 16.60 -37.95
CA PRO A 54 22.07 17.38 -36.94
C PRO A 54 20.56 17.26 -37.08
N TRP A 55 19.85 17.23 -35.95
CA TRP A 55 18.38 17.18 -35.85
C TRP A 55 17.71 15.85 -36.23
N ASN A 56 18.51 14.84 -36.58
CA ASN A 56 18.01 13.53 -37.00
C ASN A 56 18.16 12.45 -35.93
N GLU A 57 18.61 12.77 -34.69
CA GLU A 57 18.83 11.80 -33.60
C GLU A 57 17.59 10.95 -33.30
N LYS A 58 16.39 11.54 -33.37
CA LYS A 58 15.10 10.83 -33.26
C LYS A 58 14.99 9.73 -34.32
N TRP A 59 15.25 10.07 -35.59
CA TRP A 59 15.04 9.15 -36.72
C TRP A 59 16.09 8.05 -36.80
N VAL A 60 17.36 8.33 -36.48
CA VAL A 60 18.40 7.29 -36.44
C VAL A 60 18.11 6.24 -35.37
N GLY A 61 17.53 6.63 -34.23
CA GLY A 61 17.15 5.70 -33.17
C GLY A 61 16.08 4.69 -33.59
N PHE A 62 15.05 5.13 -34.33
CA PHE A 62 13.93 4.26 -34.73
C PHE A 62 14.15 3.51 -36.05
N LEU A 63 14.86 4.09 -37.02
CA LEU A 63 15.01 3.51 -38.37
C LEU A 63 16.31 2.73 -38.56
N GLU A 64 17.36 3.08 -37.82
CA GLU A 64 18.70 2.47 -37.92
C GLU A 64 19.18 1.98 -36.54
N THR A 65 18.25 1.44 -35.75
CA THR A 65 18.43 1.12 -34.31
C THR A 65 19.69 0.32 -34.02
N ARG A 66 20.03 -0.70 -34.82
CA ARG A 66 21.24 -1.52 -34.62
C ARG A 66 22.52 -0.69 -34.77
N ARG A 67 22.61 0.13 -35.83
CA ARG A 67 23.76 1.01 -36.08
C ARG A 67 23.83 2.12 -35.06
N TYR A 68 22.69 2.72 -34.72
CA TYR A 68 22.63 3.81 -33.75
C TYR A 68 22.96 3.34 -32.33
N ALA A 69 22.49 2.15 -31.91
CA ALA A 69 22.88 1.54 -30.65
C ALA A 69 24.40 1.34 -30.58
N SER A 70 25.01 0.77 -31.63
CA SER A 70 26.47 0.64 -31.74
C SER A 70 27.19 2.00 -31.71
N TYR A 71 26.68 3.00 -32.44
CA TYR A 71 27.19 4.39 -32.46
C TYR A 71 27.15 5.08 -31.09
N MET A 72 26.14 4.75 -30.28
CA MET A 72 25.95 5.24 -28.92
C MET A 72 26.76 4.44 -27.88
N GLY A 73 27.45 3.38 -28.29
CA GLY A 73 28.31 2.56 -27.44
C GLY A 73 27.60 1.38 -26.75
N ALA A 74 26.41 0.99 -27.22
CA ALA A 74 25.70 -0.16 -26.67
C ALA A 74 26.41 -1.49 -27.01
N THR A 75 26.30 -2.46 -26.11
CA THR A 75 26.73 -3.85 -26.33
C THR A 75 25.91 -4.49 -27.44
N THR A 76 26.53 -4.67 -28.61
CA THR A 76 25.88 -5.13 -29.85
C THR A 76 26.44 -6.46 -30.37
N GLU A 77 27.06 -7.22 -29.46
CA GLU A 77 27.88 -8.40 -29.74
C GLU A 77 27.09 -9.70 -29.74
N TRP A 78 25.86 -9.63 -29.26
CA TRP A 78 24.99 -10.75 -29.07
C TRP A 78 24.58 -11.39 -30.41
N SER A 79 24.72 -12.71 -30.50
CA SER A 79 24.31 -13.52 -31.65
C SER A 79 23.02 -14.27 -31.33
N LYS A 80 22.04 -14.23 -32.26
CA LYS A 80 20.79 -15.03 -32.21
C LYS A 80 20.04 -14.98 -30.87
N TRP A 81 19.58 -13.77 -30.51
CA TRP A 81 18.53 -13.60 -29.49
C TRP A 81 17.19 -14.00 -30.11
N GLU A 82 16.56 -15.00 -29.53
CA GLU A 82 15.33 -15.59 -30.06
C GLU A 82 14.14 -15.23 -29.15
N GLY A 83 13.37 -16.21 -28.70
CA GLY A 83 12.21 -16.02 -27.84
C GLY A 83 12.54 -15.46 -26.45
N MET A 84 11.59 -14.70 -25.92
CA MET A 84 11.65 -14.15 -24.57
C MET A 84 10.31 -14.23 -23.86
N SER A 85 10.36 -14.42 -22.54
CA SER A 85 9.15 -14.47 -21.70
C SER A 85 9.40 -13.81 -20.35
N TYR A 86 8.45 -12.98 -19.93
CA TYR A 86 8.48 -12.31 -18.63
C TYR A 86 7.86 -13.20 -17.53
N ASP A 87 8.56 -13.32 -16.40
CA ASP A 87 8.04 -13.90 -15.16
C ASP A 87 7.71 -12.78 -14.15
N PRO A 88 6.42 -12.47 -13.93
CA PRO A 88 6.00 -11.43 -13.00
C PRO A 88 6.25 -11.77 -11.53
N VAL A 89 6.41 -13.05 -11.19
CA VAL A 89 6.66 -13.49 -9.81
C VAL A 89 8.10 -13.23 -9.42
N ARG A 90 9.04 -13.49 -10.35
CA ARG A 90 10.49 -13.30 -10.11
C ARG A 90 11.03 -11.97 -10.61
N ASN A 91 10.21 -11.21 -11.34
CA ASN A 91 10.60 -10.01 -12.07
C ASN A 91 11.83 -10.24 -12.96
N VAL A 92 11.78 -11.30 -13.77
CA VAL A 92 12.86 -11.73 -14.66
C VAL A 92 12.32 -11.91 -16.07
N VAL A 93 13.09 -11.53 -17.09
CA VAL A 93 12.84 -11.98 -18.46
C VAL A 93 13.75 -13.17 -18.75
N TYR A 94 13.18 -14.29 -19.16
CA TYR A 94 13.92 -15.41 -19.72
C TYR A 94 14.13 -15.16 -21.20
N VAL A 95 15.35 -15.32 -21.69
CA VAL A 95 15.71 -15.14 -23.10
C VAL A 95 16.48 -16.36 -23.58
N ALA A 96 16.08 -16.92 -24.71
CA ALA A 96 16.83 -17.97 -25.39
C ALA A 96 17.89 -17.37 -26.30
N LEU A 97 19.11 -17.90 -26.17
CA LEU A 97 20.21 -17.66 -27.10
C LEU A 97 20.60 -18.99 -27.74
N THR A 98 20.33 -19.12 -29.03
CA THR A 98 20.52 -20.38 -29.77
C THR A 98 21.97 -20.87 -29.77
N ALA A 99 22.94 -19.96 -29.75
CA ALA A 99 24.36 -20.29 -29.68
C ALA A 99 25.15 -19.13 -29.07
N VAL A 100 26.24 -19.48 -28.38
CA VAL A 100 27.28 -18.53 -27.98
C VAL A 100 28.39 -18.62 -29.02
N ASP A 101 28.39 -17.71 -29.99
CA ASP A 101 29.33 -17.69 -31.09
C ASP A 101 29.73 -16.26 -31.51
N SER A 102 30.51 -16.15 -32.59
CA SER A 102 30.81 -14.90 -33.29
C SER A 102 31.33 -13.78 -32.38
N GLY A 103 30.49 -12.76 -32.11
CA GLY A 103 30.86 -11.61 -31.32
C GLY A 103 31.05 -11.95 -29.84
N MET A 104 30.36 -12.97 -29.34
CA MET A 104 30.35 -13.26 -27.91
C MET A 104 31.62 -13.98 -27.41
N LEU A 105 32.57 -14.31 -28.31
CA LEU A 105 33.74 -15.12 -28.02
C LEU A 105 34.92 -14.30 -27.47
N THR A 106 35.78 -14.95 -26.68
CA THR A 106 37.04 -14.36 -26.20
C THR A 106 38.04 -14.08 -27.34
N GLU A 107 38.89 -13.05 -27.18
CA GLU A 107 39.80 -12.49 -28.22
C GLU A 107 40.66 -13.51 -28.99
N THR A 108 40.97 -14.69 -28.44
CA THR A 108 41.72 -15.75 -29.14
C THR A 108 40.93 -16.48 -30.24
N GLY A 109 39.61 -16.29 -30.30
CA GLY A 109 38.73 -16.90 -31.29
C GLY A 109 37.90 -15.92 -32.13
N SER A 110 38.04 -14.61 -31.91
CA SER A 110 37.23 -13.59 -32.62
C SER A 110 37.83 -13.21 -33.98
N ARG A 111 36.97 -12.88 -34.95
CA ARG A 111 37.41 -12.15 -36.15
C ARG A 111 37.83 -10.75 -35.70
N ALA A 112 39.04 -10.31 -36.05
CA ALA A 112 39.58 -9.01 -35.65
C ALA A 112 38.56 -7.88 -35.86
N ARG A 113 38.07 -7.29 -34.76
CA ARG A 113 37.12 -6.17 -34.80
C ARG A 113 37.86 -4.86 -35.02
N VAL A 114 37.35 -4.06 -35.96
CA VAL A 114 37.91 -2.73 -36.26
C VAL A 114 37.19 -1.63 -35.46
N SER A 115 35.99 -1.90 -34.93
CA SER A 115 35.19 -0.98 -34.09
C SER A 115 34.06 -1.70 -33.33
N GLY A 116 33.50 -1.06 -32.29
CA GLY A 116 32.41 -1.58 -31.44
C GLY A 116 32.88 -1.93 -30.02
N SER A 117 31.95 -2.08 -29.08
CA SER A 117 32.24 -2.54 -27.71
C SER A 117 32.66 -4.02 -27.70
N ASP A 118 33.47 -4.41 -26.72
CA ASP A 118 33.96 -5.79 -26.48
C ASP A 118 33.64 -6.20 -25.02
N ASP A 119 32.37 -6.06 -24.67
CA ASP A 119 31.82 -6.25 -23.34
C ASP A 119 31.49 -7.73 -23.05
N VAL A 120 31.21 -8.54 -24.07
CA VAL A 120 30.78 -9.95 -23.95
C VAL A 120 31.92 -10.91 -24.27
N ARG A 121 32.32 -11.71 -23.27
CA ARG A 121 33.44 -12.66 -23.37
C ARG A 121 33.06 -14.01 -22.78
N LEU A 122 32.45 -14.85 -23.61
CA LEU A 122 31.94 -16.16 -23.24
C LEU A 122 32.69 -17.29 -23.98
N PRO A 123 32.80 -18.49 -23.38
CA PRO A 123 33.24 -19.68 -24.10
C PRO A 123 32.27 -20.03 -25.23
N GLU A 124 32.80 -20.54 -26.35
CA GLU A 124 31.97 -21.03 -27.45
C GLU A 124 31.02 -22.14 -26.96
N ASN A 125 29.73 -21.99 -27.26
CA ASN A 125 28.72 -23.02 -27.00
C ASN A 125 27.72 -23.10 -28.17
N ARG A 126 27.94 -24.07 -29.05
CA ARG A 126 27.05 -24.35 -30.20
C ARG A 126 25.65 -24.83 -29.83
N CYS A 127 25.46 -25.30 -28.59
CA CYS A 127 24.19 -25.80 -28.08
C CYS A 127 23.34 -24.71 -27.43
N GLY A 128 23.85 -23.48 -27.28
CA GLY A 128 23.12 -22.34 -26.76
C GLY A 128 22.76 -22.43 -25.27
N CYS A 129 22.08 -21.40 -24.79
CA CYS A 129 21.61 -21.30 -23.41
C CYS A 129 20.34 -20.47 -23.30
N VAL A 130 19.57 -20.72 -22.24
CA VAL A 130 18.57 -19.76 -21.75
C VAL A 130 19.24 -18.89 -20.68
N TYR A 131 19.03 -17.58 -20.77
CA TYR A 131 19.52 -16.58 -19.84
C TYR A 131 18.35 -15.92 -19.10
N THR A 132 18.64 -15.41 -17.91
CA THR A 132 17.78 -14.54 -17.11
C THR A 132 18.25 -13.10 -17.21
N LEU A 133 17.32 -12.18 -17.49
CA LEU A 133 17.48 -10.75 -17.29
C LEU A 133 16.72 -10.39 -16.02
N THR A 134 17.43 -10.14 -14.92
CA THR A 134 16.79 -9.61 -13.71
C THR A 134 16.36 -8.19 -13.99
N LEU A 135 15.08 -7.90 -13.75
CA LEU A 135 14.54 -6.56 -13.90
C LEU A 135 14.53 -5.83 -12.56
N ASP A 136 14.79 -4.53 -12.60
CA ASP A 136 14.45 -3.66 -11.48
C ASP A 136 12.95 -3.31 -11.47
N ARG A 137 12.55 -2.43 -10.54
CA ARG A 137 11.16 -1.99 -10.36
C ARG A 137 10.61 -1.19 -11.55
N SER A 138 11.48 -0.63 -12.39
CA SER A 138 11.13 0.08 -13.63
C SER A 138 11.09 -0.82 -14.85
N TYR A 139 11.32 -2.13 -14.68
CA TYR A 139 11.46 -3.11 -15.77
C TYR A 139 12.74 -2.95 -16.60
N ASP A 140 13.74 -2.22 -16.09
CA ASP A 140 15.05 -2.16 -16.73
C ASP A 140 15.86 -3.40 -16.35
N ALA A 141 16.50 -4.02 -17.35
CA ALA A 141 17.33 -5.20 -17.14
C ALA A 141 18.65 -4.81 -16.47
N THR A 142 18.85 -5.23 -15.22
CA THR A 142 20.00 -4.85 -14.39
C THR A 142 21.06 -5.94 -14.28
N ALA A 143 20.69 -7.20 -14.51
CA ALA A 143 21.63 -8.32 -14.52
C ALA A 143 21.27 -9.32 -15.62
N PHE A 144 22.29 -9.87 -16.27
CA PHE A 144 22.16 -10.90 -17.30
C PHE A 144 22.97 -12.13 -16.87
N ALA A 145 22.31 -13.27 -16.65
CA ALA A 145 22.94 -14.49 -16.15
C ALA A 145 22.44 -15.74 -16.88
N GLY A 146 23.31 -16.73 -17.10
CA GLY A 146 22.91 -18.00 -17.70
C GLY A 146 22.06 -18.83 -16.72
N LEU A 147 20.91 -19.32 -17.17
CA LEU A 147 20.02 -20.19 -16.40
C LEU A 147 20.35 -21.66 -16.62
N VAL A 148 20.30 -22.08 -17.88
CA VAL A 148 20.52 -23.45 -18.32
C VAL A 148 21.13 -23.43 -19.71
N CYS A 149 22.18 -24.20 -19.91
CA CYS A 149 22.91 -24.28 -21.17
C CYS A 149 22.86 -25.69 -21.73
N GLY A 150 22.91 -25.79 -23.05
CA GLY A 150 23.20 -27.03 -23.73
C GLY A 150 24.64 -27.46 -23.54
N ASP A 151 24.88 -28.77 -23.71
CA ASP A 151 26.17 -29.41 -23.48
C ASP A 151 26.77 -29.94 -24.80
N PRO A 152 27.78 -29.26 -25.38
CA PRO A 152 28.44 -29.70 -26.61
C PRO A 152 29.24 -31.00 -26.41
N VAL A 153 28.95 -32.02 -27.21
CA VAL A 153 29.71 -33.27 -27.16
C VAL A 153 30.98 -33.17 -27.99
N ASN A 154 32.14 -33.27 -27.32
CA ASN A 154 33.45 -33.38 -27.98
C ASN A 154 33.79 -34.85 -28.28
N GLY A 155 33.30 -35.38 -29.40
CA GLY A 155 33.67 -36.72 -29.93
C GLY A 155 32.48 -37.54 -30.46
N ASN A 156 32.77 -38.54 -31.29
CA ASN A 156 31.76 -39.45 -31.88
C ASN A 156 31.08 -40.31 -30.80
N ILE A 157 29.81 -40.06 -30.49
CA ILE A 157 28.98 -41.01 -29.74
C ILE A 157 28.59 -42.15 -30.69
N THR A 158 29.26 -43.29 -30.57
CA THR A 158 28.86 -44.54 -31.22
C THR A 158 27.89 -45.30 -30.32
N ALA A 159 26.63 -44.90 -30.30
CA ALA A 159 25.54 -45.76 -29.82
C ALA A 159 24.44 -45.74 -30.89
N LEU A 160 24.16 -46.92 -31.47
CA LEU A 160 23.16 -47.18 -32.52
C LEU A 160 23.56 -46.84 -33.97
N GLY A 161 24.70 -47.36 -34.44
CA GLY A 161 24.81 -47.90 -35.81
C GLY A 161 24.63 -46.99 -37.04
N ASN A 162 24.39 -45.69 -36.90
CA ASN A 162 24.41 -44.68 -37.96
C ASN A 162 25.34 -43.51 -37.54
N PRO A 163 25.94 -42.76 -38.48
CA PRO A 163 26.97 -41.77 -38.16
C PRO A 163 26.46 -40.68 -37.20
N PRO A 164 27.33 -40.09 -36.36
CA PRO A 164 26.92 -39.29 -35.20
C PRO A 164 26.50 -37.90 -35.65
N THR A 165 25.22 -37.57 -35.59
CA THR A 165 24.72 -36.22 -35.92
C THR A 165 24.39 -35.37 -34.69
N THR A 166 24.33 -35.93 -33.48
CA THR A 166 24.02 -35.12 -32.30
C THR A 166 25.26 -34.38 -31.79
N GLY A 167 25.44 -33.12 -32.22
CA GLY A 167 26.50 -32.25 -31.72
C GLY A 167 26.29 -31.79 -30.27
N CYS A 168 25.10 -32.01 -29.71
CA CYS A 168 24.75 -31.68 -28.34
C CYS A 168 24.30 -32.94 -27.59
N ASN A 169 24.50 -32.93 -26.28
CA ASN A 169 24.08 -34.01 -25.40
C ASN A 169 22.55 -34.06 -25.41
N VAL A 170 22.00 -35.20 -25.82
CA VAL A 170 20.55 -35.37 -25.95
C VAL A 170 19.81 -35.07 -24.66
N ASP A 171 20.41 -35.31 -23.48
CA ASP A 171 19.80 -35.07 -22.16
C ASP A 171 19.93 -33.60 -21.68
N ALA A 172 20.46 -32.70 -22.51
CA ALA A 172 20.48 -31.26 -22.30
C ALA A 172 19.71 -30.55 -23.42
N ILE A 173 19.45 -29.25 -23.27
CA ILE A 173 18.88 -28.45 -24.37
C ILE A 173 19.88 -28.31 -25.53
N ALA A 174 19.41 -28.13 -26.75
CA ALA A 174 20.22 -27.74 -27.90
C ALA A 174 19.53 -26.66 -28.72
N SER A 175 20.24 -25.56 -28.96
CA SER A 175 19.79 -24.40 -29.73
C SER A 175 18.37 -23.95 -29.30
N PRO A 176 18.22 -23.50 -28.04
CA PRO A 176 16.93 -22.97 -27.59
C PRO A 176 16.55 -21.77 -28.45
N ASP A 177 15.30 -21.77 -28.91
CA ASP A 177 14.68 -20.70 -29.69
C ASP A 177 13.59 -20.04 -28.83
N ASN A 178 12.51 -20.75 -28.52
CA ASN A 178 11.39 -20.14 -27.80
C ASN A 178 11.38 -20.51 -26.31
N VAL A 179 11.05 -19.53 -25.46
CA VAL A 179 10.85 -19.74 -24.02
C VAL A 179 9.52 -19.16 -23.59
N ALA A 180 8.82 -19.85 -22.69
CA ALA A 180 7.56 -19.37 -22.13
C ALA A 180 7.43 -19.73 -20.65
N VAL A 181 7.09 -18.76 -19.82
CA VAL A 181 6.78 -18.98 -18.40
C VAL A 181 5.44 -19.69 -18.31
N ILE A 182 5.37 -20.77 -17.54
CA ILE A 182 4.08 -21.43 -17.26
C ILE A 182 3.42 -20.64 -16.15
N ALA A 183 2.40 -19.82 -16.47
CA ALA A 183 1.88 -18.82 -15.57
C ALA A 183 1.46 -19.42 -14.22
N GLY A 184 2.06 -18.89 -13.16
CA GLY A 184 2.05 -19.53 -11.88
C GLY A 184 3.25 -20.44 -11.71
N GLN A 185 3.31 -21.60 -12.35
CA GLN A 185 4.25 -22.68 -11.98
C GLN A 185 5.73 -22.27 -11.89
N ASP A 186 6.48 -22.93 -11.01
CA ASP A 186 7.95 -22.81 -10.95
C ASP A 186 8.61 -23.53 -12.13
N ALA A 187 8.12 -23.30 -13.34
CA ALA A 187 8.56 -23.96 -14.54
C ALA A 187 8.45 -23.05 -15.77
N ILE A 188 9.41 -23.18 -16.66
CA ILE A 188 9.38 -22.57 -18.00
C ILE A 188 9.39 -23.66 -19.06
N LEU A 189 8.76 -23.38 -20.19
CA LEU A 189 8.90 -24.15 -21.42
C LEU A 189 10.11 -23.63 -22.20
N ILE A 190 10.90 -24.54 -22.76
CA ILE A 190 12.03 -24.24 -23.65
C ILE A 190 11.85 -25.09 -24.89
N ALA A 191 11.73 -24.47 -26.06
CA ALA A 191 11.59 -25.16 -27.33
C ALA A 191 12.85 -24.96 -28.20
N GLU A 192 13.23 -26.02 -28.91
CA GLU A 192 14.46 -26.08 -29.70
C GLU A 192 14.19 -25.82 -31.19
N ASP A 193 15.11 -25.09 -31.81
CA ASP A 193 15.38 -25.07 -33.25
C ASP A 193 16.84 -25.49 -33.45
N THR A 194 17.07 -26.77 -33.74
CA THR A 194 18.41 -27.34 -33.64
C THR A 194 18.77 -28.28 -34.79
N ASP A 195 19.99 -28.09 -35.30
CA ASP A 195 20.70 -29.06 -36.14
C ASP A 195 21.52 -30.08 -35.32
N TRP A 196 21.56 -29.92 -34.00
CA TRP A 196 22.46 -30.66 -33.12
C TRP A 196 21.77 -31.74 -32.28
N HIS A 197 20.45 -31.83 -32.36
CA HIS A 197 19.67 -33.03 -32.06
C HIS A 197 19.03 -33.56 -33.34
N GLU A 198 18.81 -34.88 -33.43
CA GLU A 198 18.15 -35.48 -34.61
C GLU A 198 16.71 -34.97 -34.77
N ASN A 199 16.02 -34.80 -33.63
CA ASN A 199 14.71 -34.18 -33.53
C ASN A 199 14.77 -33.11 -32.44
N ALA A 200 14.08 -31.99 -32.65
CA ALA A 200 13.94 -30.94 -31.65
C ALA A 200 13.04 -31.38 -30.48
N PHE A 201 13.32 -30.85 -29.30
CA PHE A 201 12.51 -31.08 -28.10
C PHE A 201 11.84 -29.81 -27.58
N MET A 202 10.69 -30.00 -26.91
CA MET A 202 10.17 -29.02 -25.96
C MET A 202 10.41 -29.56 -24.56
N TRP A 203 11.06 -28.75 -23.75
CA TRP A 203 11.40 -29.05 -22.38
C TRP A 203 10.52 -28.25 -21.43
N SER A 204 10.28 -28.81 -20.24
CA SER A 204 9.94 -28.07 -19.04
C SER A 204 11.18 -27.99 -18.17
N TYR A 205 11.61 -26.78 -17.82
CA TYR A 205 12.68 -26.55 -16.87
C TYR A 205 12.10 -26.07 -15.55
N ASN A 206 12.36 -26.81 -14.47
CA ASN A 206 11.91 -26.47 -13.12
C ASN A 206 12.84 -25.42 -12.51
N LEU A 207 12.30 -24.23 -12.25
CA LEU A 207 13.04 -23.07 -11.73
C LEU A 207 13.52 -23.24 -10.29
N LYS A 208 12.99 -24.20 -9.53
CA LYS A 208 13.41 -24.49 -8.16
C LYS A 208 14.48 -25.57 -8.08
N THR A 209 14.29 -26.66 -8.83
CA THR A 209 15.19 -27.83 -8.74
C THR A 209 16.29 -27.81 -9.80
N GLY A 210 16.14 -26.99 -10.85
CA GLY A 210 17.00 -27.03 -12.02
C GLY A 210 16.77 -28.27 -12.90
N GLU A 211 15.70 -29.02 -12.65
CA GLU A 211 15.39 -30.25 -13.38
C GLU A 211 14.81 -29.94 -14.77
N LEU A 212 15.35 -30.62 -15.79
CA LEU A 212 14.92 -30.50 -17.17
C LEU A 212 14.12 -31.76 -17.57
N THR A 213 12.89 -31.57 -18.03
CA THR A 213 11.96 -32.66 -18.40
C THR A 213 11.53 -32.54 -19.86
N ARG A 214 11.68 -33.58 -20.67
CA ARG A 214 11.15 -33.60 -22.06
C ARG A 214 9.63 -33.71 -22.04
N LEU A 215 8.95 -32.79 -22.71
CA LEU A 215 7.49 -32.77 -22.85
C LEU A 215 7.03 -33.22 -24.24
N LEU A 216 7.75 -32.81 -25.28
CA LEU A 216 7.42 -33.06 -26.68
C LEU A 216 8.70 -33.28 -27.47
N THR A 217 8.63 -34.11 -28.51
CA THR A 217 9.67 -34.22 -29.54
C THR A 217 9.02 -33.97 -30.90
N SER A 218 9.71 -33.23 -31.77
CA SER A 218 9.27 -33.00 -33.14
C SER A 218 9.56 -34.23 -34.01
N PRO A 219 8.96 -34.35 -35.21
CA PRO A 219 9.46 -35.27 -36.22
C PRO A 219 10.75 -34.73 -36.86
N TYR A 220 11.44 -35.58 -37.60
CA TYR A 220 12.75 -35.28 -38.18
C TYR A 220 12.77 -33.98 -39.00
N GLY A 221 13.81 -33.16 -38.82
CA GLY A 221 14.01 -31.90 -39.55
C GLY A 221 13.02 -30.77 -39.21
N ALA A 222 12.18 -30.94 -38.17
CA ALA A 222 11.31 -29.90 -37.66
C ALA A 222 11.87 -29.24 -36.39
N GLU A 223 11.61 -27.95 -36.23
CA GLU A 223 11.72 -27.23 -34.95
C GLU A 223 10.40 -27.31 -34.16
N ILE A 224 10.47 -26.93 -32.88
CA ILE A 224 9.28 -26.62 -32.08
C ILE A 224 9.28 -25.11 -31.78
N THR A 225 8.18 -24.44 -32.10
CA THR A 225 8.09 -22.97 -32.03
C THR A 225 6.73 -22.49 -31.50
N GLY A 226 6.66 -21.23 -31.06
CA GLY A 226 5.43 -20.61 -30.56
C GLY A 226 4.83 -21.28 -29.33
N ASN A 227 5.66 -21.85 -28.45
CA ASN A 227 5.19 -22.48 -27.22
C ASN A 227 4.66 -21.45 -26.23
N THR A 228 3.53 -21.76 -25.59
CA THR A 228 2.93 -20.94 -24.54
C THR A 228 2.01 -21.81 -23.69
N ASP A 229 1.34 -21.23 -22.69
CA ASP A 229 0.31 -21.91 -21.93
C ASP A 229 -0.96 -21.04 -21.84
N PHE A 230 -2.12 -21.69 -21.71
CA PHE A 230 -3.39 -21.00 -21.54
C PHE A 230 -4.41 -21.85 -20.78
N VAL A 231 -5.46 -21.20 -20.26
CA VAL A 231 -6.51 -21.82 -19.46
C VAL A 231 -7.87 -21.65 -20.13
N ILE A 232 -8.61 -22.75 -20.31
CA ILE A 232 -10.01 -22.75 -20.80
C ILE A 232 -10.87 -23.54 -19.81
N GLY A 233 -11.88 -22.90 -19.22
CA GLY A 233 -12.84 -23.57 -18.33
C GLY A 233 -12.19 -24.24 -17.11
N GLY A 234 -11.13 -23.65 -16.55
CA GLY A 234 -10.39 -24.19 -15.40
C GLY A 234 -9.39 -25.32 -15.75
N TRP A 235 -9.24 -25.66 -17.03
CA TRP A 235 -8.26 -26.62 -17.52
C TRP A 235 -7.12 -25.89 -18.21
N ARG A 236 -5.89 -26.34 -17.97
CA ARG A 236 -4.68 -25.77 -18.58
C ARG A 236 -4.22 -26.60 -19.76
N TYR A 237 -3.63 -25.91 -20.74
CA TYR A 237 -3.12 -26.44 -21.99
C TYR A 237 -1.74 -25.83 -22.24
N LEU A 238 -0.76 -26.66 -22.59
CA LEU A 238 0.54 -26.20 -23.10
C LEU A 238 0.47 -26.20 -24.63
N TRP A 239 0.62 -25.05 -25.26
CA TRP A 239 0.61 -24.91 -26.73
C TRP A 239 2.01 -25.14 -27.30
N ALA A 240 2.08 -25.72 -28.49
CA ALA A 240 3.29 -25.74 -29.31
C ALA A 240 2.95 -25.90 -30.80
N ASN A 241 3.75 -25.27 -31.66
CA ASN A 241 3.75 -25.53 -33.10
C ASN A 241 4.98 -26.35 -33.48
N ILE A 242 4.87 -27.19 -34.50
CA ILE A 242 5.98 -27.95 -35.08
C ILE A 242 6.15 -27.44 -36.51
N GLN A 243 7.25 -26.75 -36.79
CA GLN A 243 7.48 -26.07 -38.08
C GLN A 243 8.30 -26.95 -39.03
N HIS A 244 8.08 -26.77 -40.34
CA HIS A 244 8.89 -27.29 -41.46
C HIS A 244 9.42 -28.73 -41.34
N THR A 245 8.52 -29.68 -41.06
CA THR A 245 8.89 -31.09 -40.91
C THR A 245 9.53 -31.68 -42.16
N TYR A 246 10.63 -32.42 -41.98
CA TYR A 246 11.48 -32.97 -43.03
C TYR A 246 12.19 -31.93 -43.91
N GLU A 247 12.46 -30.73 -43.37
CA GLU A 247 13.33 -29.77 -44.05
C GLU A 247 14.68 -30.41 -44.42
N GLY A 248 15.17 -30.14 -45.64
CA GLY A 248 16.40 -30.71 -46.17
C GLY A 248 16.32 -32.14 -46.72
N GLN A 249 15.15 -32.81 -46.70
CA GLN A 249 14.98 -34.16 -47.25
C GLN A 249 14.39 -34.18 -48.67
N ASP A 250 14.78 -35.19 -49.47
CA ASP A 250 14.21 -35.43 -50.81
C ASP A 250 12.71 -35.76 -50.70
N ALA A 251 11.88 -35.17 -51.57
CA ALA A 251 10.40 -35.21 -51.56
C ALA A 251 9.73 -36.61 -51.66
N LYS A 252 10.48 -37.71 -51.49
CA LYS A 252 10.04 -39.10 -51.62
C LYS A 252 9.39 -39.72 -50.37
N LEU A 253 9.26 -38.99 -49.26
CA LEU A 253 8.58 -39.50 -48.05
C LEU A 253 7.03 -39.38 -48.09
N ALA A 254 6.47 -38.88 -49.19
CA ALA A 254 5.03 -38.79 -49.43
C ALA A 254 4.45 -40.11 -50.00
N GLU A 255 4.47 -41.18 -49.21
CA GLU A 255 3.61 -42.35 -49.44
C GLU A 255 2.13 -41.98 -49.15
N PRO A 256 1.14 -42.46 -49.92
CA PRO A 256 -0.28 -42.18 -49.67
C PRO A 256 -0.71 -42.67 -48.27
N GLY A 257 -1.01 -41.75 -47.36
CA GLY A 257 -1.36 -42.04 -45.96
C GLY A 257 -0.37 -41.51 -44.93
N ASN A 258 0.78 -40.96 -45.37
CA ASN A 258 1.73 -40.27 -44.51
C ASN A 258 1.37 -38.76 -44.43
N SER A 259 1.38 -38.15 -43.25
CA SER A 259 0.89 -36.77 -43.02
C SER A 259 1.70 -35.64 -43.70
N GLY A 260 2.70 -35.97 -44.52
CA GLY A 260 3.43 -35.03 -45.37
C GLY A 260 4.32 -34.04 -44.62
N ILE A 261 4.94 -33.14 -45.39
CA ILE A 261 5.82 -32.01 -45.01
C ILE A 261 5.01 -30.88 -44.34
N GLY A 262 3.90 -31.20 -43.69
CA GLY A 262 2.99 -30.21 -43.09
C GLY A 262 3.45 -29.81 -41.70
N GLY A 263 3.40 -28.52 -41.37
CA GLY A 263 3.56 -28.07 -39.99
C GLY A 263 2.38 -28.51 -39.12
N PHE A 264 2.63 -28.71 -37.83
CA PHE A 264 1.60 -29.10 -36.85
C PHE A 264 1.32 -27.95 -35.89
N VAL A 265 0.06 -27.81 -35.49
CA VAL A 265 -0.39 -26.86 -34.46
C VAL A 265 -1.18 -27.67 -33.45
N GLY A 266 -0.80 -27.59 -32.18
CA GLY A 266 -1.46 -28.41 -31.17
C GLY A 266 -1.15 -27.98 -29.74
N TYR A 267 -1.71 -28.74 -28.81
CA TYR A 267 -1.50 -28.54 -27.39
C TYR A 267 -1.35 -29.87 -26.65
N LEU A 268 -0.67 -29.83 -25.50
CA LEU A 268 -0.64 -30.87 -24.48
C LEU A 268 -1.63 -30.50 -23.37
N GLY A 269 -2.63 -31.35 -23.13
CA GLY A 269 -3.69 -31.12 -22.15
C GLY A 269 -5.02 -31.73 -22.60
N PRO A 270 -6.15 -31.38 -21.96
CA PRO A 270 -6.22 -30.56 -20.75
C PRO A 270 -5.64 -31.30 -19.55
N TYR A 271 -4.96 -30.58 -18.66
CA TYR A 271 -4.71 -31.04 -17.31
C TYR A 271 -5.27 -30.02 -16.33
N LYS A 272 -5.79 -30.49 -15.19
CA LYS A 272 -5.99 -29.59 -14.06
C LYS A 272 -4.59 -29.23 -13.61
N ALA A 273 -4.15 -28.01 -13.94
CA ALA A 273 -3.09 -27.40 -13.16
C ALA A 273 -3.59 -27.46 -11.74
N ASP A 274 -2.99 -28.34 -10.95
CA ASP A 274 -3.43 -28.56 -9.59
C ASP A 274 -3.43 -27.17 -8.93
N LYS A 275 -4.60 -26.70 -8.46
CA LYS A 275 -4.73 -25.41 -7.74
C LYS A 275 -3.71 -25.30 -6.60
N ALA A 276 -3.15 -26.45 -6.25
CA ALA A 276 -1.98 -26.74 -5.47
C ALA A 276 -0.75 -25.81 -5.56
N HIS A 277 -0.58 -24.94 -6.56
CA HIS A 277 0.61 -24.08 -6.58
C HIS A 277 0.38 -22.57 -6.72
N PHE A 278 -0.80 -22.08 -7.11
CA PHE A 278 -1.01 -20.63 -7.31
C PHE A 278 -2.14 -19.97 -6.53
N ASN A 279 -2.96 -20.76 -5.85
CA ASN A 279 -3.92 -20.31 -4.85
C ASN A 279 -4.23 -21.54 -3.98
N LYS A 280 -3.22 -22.11 -3.31
CA LYS A 280 -3.54 -23.03 -2.21
C LYS A 280 -4.07 -22.17 -1.09
N ALA A 281 -5.34 -22.37 -0.75
CA ALA A 281 -5.87 -22.08 0.56
C ALA A 281 -4.80 -22.41 1.63
N LEU A 282 -4.58 -21.54 2.60
CA LEU A 282 -3.54 -21.71 3.64
C LEU A 282 -3.73 -23.00 4.46
N GLY A 283 -4.88 -23.68 4.34
CA GLY A 283 -5.16 -24.94 5.00
C GLY A 283 -5.04 -24.82 6.51
N LEU A 284 -5.52 -23.69 7.07
CA LEU A 284 -5.47 -23.44 8.51
C LEU A 284 -6.34 -24.46 9.25
N SER A 285 -5.82 -24.97 10.37
CA SER A 285 -6.54 -25.95 11.19
C SER A 285 -7.76 -25.32 11.84
N HIS A 286 -8.93 -25.91 11.63
CA HIS A 286 -10.17 -25.47 12.28
C HIS A 286 -10.06 -25.44 13.82
N VAL A 287 -10.55 -24.36 14.41
CA VAL A 287 -10.71 -24.17 15.85
C VAL A 287 -12.15 -24.47 16.26
N ASN A 288 -12.34 -25.37 17.22
CA ASN A 288 -13.66 -25.71 17.72
C ASN A 288 -14.29 -24.55 18.50
N TRP A 289 -15.62 -24.54 18.55
CA TRP A 289 -16.35 -23.62 19.41
C TRP A 289 -15.94 -23.83 20.89
N PRO A 290 -15.75 -22.77 21.69
CA PRO A 290 -15.35 -22.91 23.08
C PRO A 290 -16.51 -23.47 23.93
N ASN A 291 -16.45 -24.78 24.18
CA ASN A 291 -17.53 -25.51 24.84
C ASN A 291 -17.33 -25.61 26.35
N THR A 292 -16.09 -25.51 26.83
CA THR A 292 -15.77 -25.54 28.25
C THR A 292 -15.56 -24.14 28.79
N ASN A 293 -15.80 -23.95 30.09
CA ASN A 293 -15.57 -22.66 30.74
C ASN A 293 -14.11 -22.20 30.63
N ALA A 294 -13.14 -23.14 30.64
CA ALA A 294 -11.72 -22.81 30.47
C ALA A 294 -11.42 -22.31 29.05
N GLU A 295 -12.00 -22.94 28.02
CA GLU A 295 -11.84 -22.49 26.63
C GLU A 295 -12.40 -21.08 26.43
N ARG A 296 -13.54 -20.74 27.05
CA ARG A 296 -14.15 -19.42 26.93
C ARG A 296 -13.39 -18.28 27.62
N HIS A 297 -12.49 -18.62 28.54
CA HIS A 297 -11.56 -17.66 29.16
C HIS A 297 -10.25 -17.52 28.38
N GLY A 298 -9.97 -18.42 27.44
CA GLY A 298 -8.70 -18.49 26.74
C GLY A 298 -8.80 -18.10 25.27
N ILE A 299 -7.65 -17.82 24.67
CA ILE A 299 -7.52 -17.67 23.22
C ILE A 299 -7.31 -19.06 22.60
N LEU A 300 -8.16 -19.42 21.65
CA LEU A 300 -7.93 -20.58 20.80
C LEU A 300 -7.57 -20.08 19.40
N ALA A 301 -6.41 -20.50 18.90
CA ALA A 301 -5.95 -20.11 17.57
C ALA A 301 -5.49 -21.33 16.78
N SER A 302 -5.58 -21.24 15.45
CA SER A 302 -5.03 -22.24 14.53
C SER A 302 -3.58 -22.56 14.87
N GLN A 303 -3.29 -23.86 15.00
CA GLN A 303 -1.96 -24.35 15.39
C GLN A 303 -1.17 -24.93 14.21
N ARG A 304 -1.84 -25.12 13.06
CA ARG A 304 -1.25 -25.70 11.85
C ARG A 304 -1.74 -24.97 10.61
N ALA A 305 -0.83 -24.79 9.65
CA ALA A 305 -1.14 -24.39 8.28
C ALA A 305 -0.61 -25.45 7.32
N VAL A 306 -1.33 -25.70 6.23
CA VAL A 306 -0.93 -26.66 5.20
C VAL A 306 -0.72 -25.92 3.89
N TYR A 307 0.52 -25.52 3.64
CA TYR A 307 0.95 -24.92 2.38
C TYR A 307 2.22 -25.65 1.88
N GLY A 308 2.04 -26.66 1.03
CA GLY A 308 3.13 -27.54 0.58
C GLY A 308 3.56 -28.55 1.65
N VAL A 309 3.94 -28.09 2.84
CA VAL A 309 4.30 -28.89 4.02
C VAL A 309 3.53 -28.35 5.25
N ALA A 310 3.19 -29.21 6.20
CA ALA A 310 2.52 -28.79 7.44
C ALA A 310 3.50 -27.99 8.33
N ASN A 311 3.21 -26.71 8.54
CA ASN A 311 3.96 -25.85 9.45
C ASN A 311 3.23 -25.75 10.79
N HIS A 312 4.00 -25.78 11.89
CA HIS A 312 3.48 -25.38 13.20
C HIS A 312 3.43 -23.86 13.27
N ILE A 313 2.25 -23.35 13.56
CA ILE A 313 1.97 -21.92 13.75
C ILE A 313 1.36 -21.72 15.13
N GLY A 314 1.29 -20.48 15.59
CA GLY A 314 0.56 -20.14 16.80
C GLY A 314 0.30 -18.66 16.91
N TYR A 315 -0.55 -18.30 17.88
CA TYR A 315 -0.78 -16.91 18.23
C TYR A 315 0.36 -16.41 19.12
N THR A 316 0.99 -15.30 18.74
CA THR A 316 2.07 -14.64 19.48
C THR A 316 1.63 -13.24 19.86
N VAL A 317 1.61 -12.95 21.17
CA VAL A 317 1.36 -11.61 21.70
C VAL A 317 2.62 -10.76 21.58
N LEU A 318 2.47 -9.54 21.06
CA LEU A 318 3.53 -8.55 20.90
C LEU A 318 3.35 -7.37 21.87
N ALA A 319 2.12 -6.97 22.15
CA ALA A 319 1.82 -5.99 23.18
C ALA A 319 0.64 -6.47 24.02
N GLU A 320 0.74 -6.24 25.32
CA GLU A 320 -0.33 -6.48 26.29
C GLU A 320 -0.46 -5.19 27.08
N SER A 321 -1.67 -4.67 27.13
CA SER A 321 -1.98 -3.42 27.82
C SER A 321 -1.50 -3.50 29.28
N ASN A 322 -1.06 -2.38 29.87
CA ASN A 322 -0.51 -2.32 31.23
C ASN A 322 0.85 -3.05 31.45
N ASN A 323 1.42 -3.66 30.41
CA ASN A 323 2.77 -4.22 30.44
C ASN A 323 3.80 -3.28 29.78
N THR A 324 5.05 -3.40 30.20
CA THR A 324 6.16 -2.62 29.62
C THR A 324 6.58 -3.19 28.27
N MET A 325 6.69 -2.35 27.24
CA MET A 325 7.08 -2.76 25.87
C MET A 325 8.61 -2.91 25.68
N GLY A 326 9.42 -2.67 26.73
CA GLY A 326 10.86 -2.82 26.65
C GLY A 326 11.60 -2.15 27.80
N PRO A 327 12.94 -2.08 27.73
CA PRO A 327 13.78 -1.57 28.81
C PRO A 327 13.61 -0.06 29.06
N ASN A 328 13.08 0.70 28.09
CA ASN A 328 12.81 2.13 28.24
C ASN A 328 11.61 2.42 29.16
N GLY A 329 10.84 1.40 29.55
CA GLY A 329 9.77 1.52 30.53
C GLY A 329 8.45 2.08 30.01
N ALA A 330 8.30 2.24 28.68
CA ALA A 330 7.01 2.59 28.08
C ALA A 330 5.98 1.49 28.37
N VAL A 331 4.77 1.89 28.77
CA VAL A 331 3.67 1.00 29.13
C VAL A 331 2.66 1.01 28.00
N ALA A 332 2.33 -0.17 27.47
CA ALA A 332 1.37 -0.30 26.38
C ALA A 332 -0.02 0.19 26.79
N GLY A 333 -0.63 1.04 25.96
CA GLY A 333 -1.95 1.62 26.19
C GLY A 333 -1.98 2.74 27.23
N LEU A 334 -0.82 3.23 27.70
CA LEU A 334 -0.80 4.36 28.66
C LEU A 334 -1.33 5.63 28.00
N HIS A 335 -2.39 6.21 28.56
CA HIS A 335 -2.90 7.48 28.09
C HIS A 335 -1.90 8.61 28.36
N THR A 336 -1.52 9.33 27.31
CA THR A 336 -0.66 10.52 27.38
C THR A 336 -1.40 11.76 26.89
N GLY A 337 -1.24 12.87 27.60
CA GLY A 337 -1.70 14.18 27.19
C GLY A 337 -0.57 14.98 26.54
N MET A 338 -0.83 16.27 26.37
CA MET A 338 0.05 17.24 25.74
C MET A 338 1.47 17.20 26.37
N GLY A 339 2.49 17.15 25.52
CA GLY A 339 3.89 17.02 25.93
C GLY A 339 4.27 15.64 26.47
N GLY A 340 3.48 14.60 26.20
CA GLY A 340 3.74 13.22 26.65
C GLY A 340 3.45 12.99 28.14
N MET A 341 2.67 13.86 28.78
CA MET A 341 2.38 13.76 30.21
C MET A 341 1.42 12.60 30.49
N PRO A 342 1.70 11.71 31.45
CA PRO A 342 0.81 10.60 31.76
C PRO A 342 -0.54 11.11 32.29
N LEU A 343 -1.61 10.51 31.79
CA LEU A 343 -2.97 10.77 32.22
C LEU A 343 -3.43 9.76 33.27
N TYR A 344 -4.46 10.16 34.01
CA TYR A 344 -4.97 9.45 35.17
C TYR A 344 -6.47 9.18 35.00
N GLU A 345 -6.98 8.15 35.66
CA GLU A 345 -8.41 7.85 35.64
C GLU A 345 -9.20 8.95 36.38
N PHE A 346 -10.48 9.08 36.06
CA PHE A 346 -11.42 9.79 36.93
C PHE A 346 -11.68 8.97 38.21
N SER A 347 -11.93 9.64 39.34
CA SER A 347 -12.25 9.00 40.62
C SER A 347 -13.45 8.05 40.57
N ASN A 348 -14.37 8.28 39.62
CA ASN A 348 -15.43 7.35 39.29
C ASN A 348 -15.48 7.12 37.76
N PRO A 349 -14.91 6.02 37.25
CA PRO A 349 -14.89 5.76 35.80
C PRO A 349 -16.28 5.47 35.21
N SER A 350 -17.28 5.13 36.05
CA SER A 350 -18.65 4.78 35.64
C SER A 350 -19.66 5.94 35.68
N ASN A 351 -19.27 7.10 36.20
CA ASN A 351 -20.16 8.23 36.44
C ASN A 351 -19.49 9.51 35.93
N THR A 352 -20.07 10.15 34.91
CA THR A 352 -19.62 11.45 34.41
C THR A 352 -20.26 12.62 35.16
N SER A 353 -20.79 12.38 36.37
CA SER A 353 -21.26 13.47 37.21
C SER A 353 -20.11 14.46 37.43
N ILE A 354 -20.44 15.75 37.35
CA ILE A 354 -19.57 16.94 37.29
C ILE A 354 -18.62 17.11 38.52
N LYS A 355 -18.46 16.07 39.36
CA LYS A 355 -17.77 16.10 40.65
C LYS A 355 -16.57 15.15 40.73
N ASP A 356 -16.26 14.39 39.68
CA ASP A 356 -15.20 13.39 39.74
C ASP A 356 -13.81 14.00 39.50
N GLN A 357 -12.95 13.90 40.51
CA GLN A 357 -11.60 14.44 40.51
C GLN A 357 -10.62 13.49 39.82
N LYS A 358 -9.46 14.02 39.43
CA LYS A 358 -8.29 13.21 39.04
C LYS A 358 -8.01 12.17 40.13
N SER A 359 -7.92 10.90 39.75
CA SER A 359 -7.48 9.83 40.65
C SER A 359 -5.95 9.72 40.70
N ASP A 360 -5.43 8.93 41.64
CA ASP A 360 -4.00 8.59 41.70
C ASP A 360 -3.62 7.40 40.78
N LYS A 361 -4.58 6.85 40.02
CA LYS A 361 -4.35 5.72 39.11
C LYS A 361 -4.07 6.22 37.70
N LEU A 362 -3.03 5.69 37.07
CA LEU A 362 -2.75 5.93 35.65
C LEU A 362 -3.91 5.41 34.80
N ALA A 363 -4.32 6.19 33.81
CA ALA A 363 -5.27 5.73 32.83
C ALA A 363 -4.52 4.87 31.81
N ILE A 364 -4.95 3.62 31.67
CA ILE A 364 -4.41 2.66 30.70
C ILE A 364 -5.59 2.11 29.92
N SER A 365 -5.51 2.20 28.60
CA SER A 365 -6.47 1.56 27.71
C SER A 365 -6.20 0.07 27.65
N ASN A 366 -7.27 -0.72 27.72
CA ASN A 366 -7.30 -2.14 27.38
C ASN A 366 -8.02 -2.42 26.06
N ASN A 367 -8.20 -1.38 25.23
CA ASN A 367 -8.88 -1.47 23.94
C ASN A 367 -7.89 -1.32 22.77
N PRO A 368 -6.88 -2.19 22.61
CA PRO A 368 -6.07 -2.17 21.41
C PRO A 368 -6.93 -2.52 20.20
N ASP A 369 -6.74 -1.79 19.12
CA ASP A 369 -7.45 -1.95 17.86
C ASP A 369 -6.44 -2.11 16.72
N PHE A 370 -6.62 -1.44 15.57
CA PHE A 370 -5.80 -1.64 14.39
C PHE A 370 -4.28 -1.61 14.67
N SER A 371 -3.65 -2.71 14.27
CA SER A 371 -2.22 -2.92 14.37
C SER A 371 -1.58 -3.05 12.99
N SER A 372 -0.45 -2.37 12.82
CA SER A 372 0.28 -2.30 11.56
C SER A 372 1.74 -2.69 11.71
N TYR A 373 2.26 -3.54 10.84
CA TYR A 373 3.64 -4.03 10.90
C TYR A 373 4.46 -3.57 9.69
N HIS A 374 5.59 -2.94 9.98
CA HIS A 374 6.40 -2.22 9.00
C HIS A 374 7.84 -2.72 9.06
N ALA A 375 8.35 -3.17 7.93
CA ALA A 375 9.74 -3.57 7.79
C ALA A 375 10.48 -2.45 7.06
N ILE A 376 11.47 -1.87 7.74
CA ILE A 376 12.29 -0.78 7.21
C ILE A 376 13.72 -1.30 7.22
N CYS A 377 14.21 -1.67 6.05
CA CYS A 377 15.52 -2.28 5.88
C CYS A 377 15.72 -3.52 6.76
N ASP A 378 16.69 -3.50 7.68
CA ASP A 378 16.97 -4.57 8.64
C ASP A 378 16.11 -4.49 9.91
N LYS A 379 15.38 -3.40 10.13
CA LYS A 379 14.54 -3.20 11.31
C LYS A 379 13.09 -3.57 11.05
N ARG A 380 12.39 -3.86 12.14
CA ARG A 380 10.99 -4.28 12.15
C ARG A 380 10.27 -3.47 13.23
N PHE A 381 9.14 -2.89 12.86
CA PHE A 381 8.33 -2.06 13.73
C PHE A 381 6.88 -2.57 13.71
N GLY A 382 6.21 -2.41 14.83
CA GLY A 382 4.75 -2.49 14.94
C GLY A 382 4.22 -1.17 15.44
N MET A 383 2.98 -0.85 15.07
CA MET A 383 2.21 0.23 15.67
C MET A 383 0.85 -0.32 16.05
N VAL A 384 0.30 0.10 17.19
CA VAL A 384 -1.04 -0.28 17.66
C VAL A 384 -1.76 0.97 18.17
N GLN A 385 -3.01 1.15 17.75
CA GLN A 385 -3.88 2.17 18.32
C GLN A 385 -4.75 1.59 19.41
N TYR A 386 -5.21 2.46 20.29
CA TYR A 386 -6.14 2.14 21.35
C TYR A 386 -7.40 2.98 21.20
N GLU A 387 -8.51 2.32 21.02
CA GLU A 387 -9.79 2.90 20.62
C GLU A 387 -10.37 3.74 21.77
N ALA A 388 -10.60 3.13 22.94
CA ALA A 388 -11.07 3.81 24.15
C ALA A 388 -10.14 3.58 25.35
N SER A 389 -10.13 4.39 26.40
CA SER A 389 -10.91 5.63 26.59
C SER A 389 -10.30 6.83 25.86
N VAL A 390 -10.99 7.97 25.88
CA VAL A 390 -10.56 9.19 25.17
C VAL A 390 -9.73 10.09 26.09
N PRO A 391 -8.57 10.67 25.70
CA PRO A 391 -7.97 10.64 24.36
C PRO A 391 -7.35 9.29 24.02
N SER A 392 -7.39 8.93 22.75
CA SER A 392 -6.85 7.65 22.27
C SER A 392 -5.32 7.63 22.28
N VAL A 393 -4.77 6.41 22.25
CA VAL A 393 -3.32 6.17 22.32
C VAL A 393 -2.87 5.53 21.01
N LEU A 394 -1.68 5.91 20.54
CA LEU A 394 -0.99 5.23 19.46
C LEU A 394 0.40 4.87 19.96
N ASP A 395 0.70 3.58 20.05
CA ASP A 395 2.01 3.10 20.43
C ASP A 395 2.79 2.62 19.21
N VAL A 396 4.10 2.86 19.20
CA VAL A 396 5.05 2.29 18.24
C VAL A 396 6.06 1.44 18.99
N PHE A 397 6.41 0.29 18.43
CA PHE A 397 7.31 -0.66 19.08
C PHE A 397 8.23 -1.35 18.10
N THR A 398 9.46 -1.63 18.55
CA THR A 398 10.47 -2.35 17.78
C THR A 398 10.31 -3.85 18.00
N ILE A 399 10.33 -4.59 16.90
CA ILE A 399 10.14 -6.04 16.86
C ILE A 399 11.47 -6.72 16.56
N LYS A 400 11.77 -7.78 17.31
CA LYS A 400 12.81 -8.73 16.98
C LYS A 400 12.20 -9.94 16.29
N GLN A 401 12.69 -10.26 15.11
CA GLN A 401 12.34 -11.47 14.36
C GLN A 401 13.52 -12.46 14.41
N THR A 402 13.27 -13.70 14.84
CA THR A 402 14.28 -14.76 14.79
C THR A 402 14.40 -15.33 13.38
N GLY A 403 15.47 -16.09 13.10
CA GLY A 403 15.61 -16.83 11.83
C GLY A 403 14.61 -17.99 11.64
N THR A 404 13.67 -18.17 12.56
CA THR A 404 12.52 -19.08 12.42
C THR A 404 11.21 -18.32 12.22
N GLY A 405 11.24 -16.99 12.10
CA GLY A 405 10.06 -16.14 11.99
C GLY A 405 9.34 -15.89 13.32
N LYS A 406 9.91 -16.23 14.48
CA LYS A 406 9.28 -15.90 15.77
C LYS A 406 9.47 -14.41 16.06
N LEU A 407 8.39 -13.74 16.45
CA LEU A 407 8.39 -12.30 16.76
C LEU A 407 8.36 -12.07 18.28
N SER A 408 8.99 -10.98 18.72
CA SER A 408 8.91 -10.48 20.10
C SER A 408 9.20 -8.99 20.13
N THR A 409 8.47 -8.24 20.94
CA THR A 409 8.73 -6.82 21.16
C THR A 409 9.98 -6.64 22.03
N ILE A 410 10.81 -5.66 21.70
CA ILE A 410 12.06 -5.37 22.42
C ILE A 410 12.15 -3.95 22.95
N ASP A 411 11.41 -3.01 22.36
CA ASP A 411 11.33 -1.62 22.81
C ASP A 411 10.05 -0.98 22.29
N GLY A 412 9.63 0.14 22.87
CA GLY A 412 8.49 0.91 22.37
C GLY A 412 8.29 2.25 23.07
N GLU A 413 7.41 3.06 22.50
CA GLU A 413 7.04 4.39 22.96
C GLU A 413 5.63 4.76 22.51
N THR A 414 5.03 5.74 23.19
CA THR A 414 3.74 6.32 22.80
C THR A 414 3.96 7.50 21.88
N VAL A 415 3.28 7.51 20.73
CA VAL A 415 3.32 8.57 19.74
C VAL A 415 2.50 9.76 20.21
N THR A 416 3.12 10.95 20.23
CA THR A 416 2.43 12.19 20.57
C THR A 416 1.63 12.74 19.39
N SER A 417 0.52 13.41 19.68
CA SER A 417 -0.36 14.03 18.67
C SER A 417 -0.71 15.48 19.06
N ASP A 418 0.27 16.18 19.64
CA ASP A 418 0.13 17.54 20.19
C ASP A 418 -0.36 18.52 19.13
N ALA A 419 0.21 18.39 17.93
CA ALA A 419 -0.22 19.10 16.75
C ALA A 419 -1.72 18.96 16.45
N TRP A 420 -2.45 17.93 16.88
CA TRP A 420 -3.88 17.79 16.60
C TRP A 420 -4.77 17.97 17.84
N GLY A 421 -4.16 18.16 19.01
CA GLY A 421 -4.89 18.21 20.27
C GLY A 421 -5.34 16.84 20.76
N GLY A 422 -4.51 15.83 20.51
CA GLY A 422 -4.84 14.43 20.71
C GLY A 422 -5.62 13.84 19.54
N LEU A 423 -5.67 12.52 19.52
CA LEU A 423 -6.57 11.73 18.69
C LEU A 423 -7.74 11.22 19.55
N MET A 424 -8.88 10.94 18.91
CA MET A 424 -10.11 10.51 19.57
C MET A 424 -10.65 9.24 18.92
N ASN A 425 -11.06 8.26 19.73
CA ASN A 425 -11.71 7.01 19.30
C ASN A 425 -11.02 6.34 18.11
N LEU A 426 -9.76 5.95 18.27
CA LEU A 426 -9.01 5.33 17.18
C LEU A 426 -9.47 3.89 16.92
N CYS A 427 -10.34 3.66 15.95
CA CYS A 427 -10.94 2.35 15.64
C CYS A 427 -10.07 1.47 14.71
N ALA A 428 -10.49 1.17 13.49
CA ALA A 428 -9.71 0.34 12.58
C ALA A 428 -8.72 1.16 11.73
N GLY A 429 -8.19 0.51 10.69
CA GLY A 429 -7.24 1.10 9.78
C GLY A 429 -6.81 0.18 8.64
N SER A 430 -5.91 0.69 7.80
CA SER A 430 -5.33 -0.06 6.69
C SER A 430 -3.85 0.31 6.48
N VAL A 431 -3.14 -0.53 5.73
CA VAL A 431 -1.78 -0.22 5.24
C VAL A 431 -1.88 0.24 3.80
N THR A 432 -1.36 1.43 3.51
CA THR A 432 -1.41 2.00 2.16
C THR A 432 -0.49 1.24 1.19
N PRO A 433 -0.75 1.30 -0.13
CA PRO A 433 0.13 0.71 -1.14
C PRO A 433 1.58 1.22 -1.09
N TYR A 434 1.81 2.38 -0.48
CA TYR A 434 3.12 3.02 -0.35
C TYR A 434 3.72 2.92 1.07
N GLY A 435 3.19 2.03 1.92
CA GLY A 435 3.84 1.57 3.14
C GLY A 435 3.64 2.45 4.37
N THR A 436 2.58 3.25 4.41
CA THR A 436 2.15 4.00 5.61
C THR A 436 0.93 3.33 6.25
N ARG A 437 0.63 3.71 7.49
CA ARG A 437 -0.59 3.32 8.22
C ARG A 437 -1.64 4.41 8.06
N LEU A 438 -2.86 4.06 7.68
CA LEU A 438 -4.05 4.91 7.82
C LEU A 438 -4.92 4.38 8.96
N GLY A 439 -5.36 5.26 9.86
CA GLY A 439 -6.35 4.93 10.89
C GLY A 439 -7.50 5.93 10.91
N GLY A 440 -8.61 5.55 11.54
CA GLY A 440 -9.82 6.37 11.67
C GLY A 440 -10.04 6.93 13.07
N GLU A 441 -10.51 8.18 13.18
CA GLU A 441 -11.20 8.66 14.39
C GLU A 441 -12.70 8.37 14.25
N GLU A 442 -13.19 7.48 15.08
CA GLU A 442 -14.57 6.99 15.17
C GLU A 442 -15.38 7.86 16.17
N ALA A 443 -16.69 7.66 16.26
CA ALA A 443 -17.61 8.39 17.14
C ALA A 443 -17.46 9.93 17.12
N ASP A 444 -17.54 10.54 15.93
CA ASP A 444 -17.30 11.96 15.74
C ASP A 444 -18.28 12.85 16.55
N PRO A 445 -17.78 13.87 17.28
CA PRO A 445 -18.64 14.70 18.11
C PRO A 445 -19.69 15.50 17.34
N ASN A 446 -20.92 15.56 17.84
CA ASN A 446 -21.96 16.32 17.15
C ASN A 446 -21.82 17.84 17.39
N ALA A 447 -21.33 18.55 16.37
CA ALA A 447 -21.11 19.99 16.44
C ALA A 447 -22.37 20.81 16.75
N ARG A 448 -23.52 20.48 16.13
CA ARG A 448 -24.80 21.17 16.39
C ARG A 448 -25.24 21.09 17.85
N ARG A 449 -25.07 19.92 18.49
CA ARG A 449 -25.42 19.71 19.91
C ARG A 449 -24.47 20.46 20.84
N LEU A 450 -23.19 20.52 20.47
CA LEU A 450 -22.13 21.11 21.28
C LEU A 450 -22.04 22.63 21.18
N GLU A 451 -22.46 23.24 20.07
CA GLU A 451 -22.38 24.69 19.86
C GLU A 451 -23.08 25.51 20.97
N GLY A 452 -24.18 24.98 21.52
CA GLY A 452 -24.92 25.62 22.61
C GLY A 452 -24.39 25.34 24.02
N ALA A 453 -23.47 24.39 24.18
CA ALA A 453 -22.97 23.95 25.48
C ALA A 453 -21.87 24.86 26.00
N LYS A 454 -22.07 25.50 27.16
CA LYS A 454 -21.18 26.52 27.71
C LYS A 454 -20.49 26.11 29.01
N THR A 455 -21.01 25.05 29.65
CA THR A 455 -20.47 24.52 30.89
C THR A 455 -19.95 23.10 30.68
N SER A 456 -19.02 22.64 31.53
CA SER A 456 -18.55 21.24 31.48
C SER A 456 -19.70 20.24 31.60
N ALA A 457 -20.74 20.59 32.36
CA ALA A 457 -21.96 19.81 32.52
C ALA A 457 -22.76 19.66 31.22
N GLU A 458 -22.96 20.78 30.51
CA GLU A 458 -23.68 20.79 29.24
C GLU A 458 -22.88 20.08 28.15
N ILE A 459 -21.55 20.23 28.13
CA ILE A 459 -20.68 19.53 27.18
C ILE A 459 -20.75 18.02 27.43
N ALA A 460 -20.61 17.57 28.68
CA ALA A 460 -20.73 16.15 29.03
C ALA A 460 -22.10 15.55 28.68
N ALA A 461 -23.17 16.33 28.80
CA ALA A 461 -24.52 15.92 28.44
C ALA A 461 -24.74 15.91 26.91
N ALA A 462 -24.06 16.79 26.18
CA ALA A 462 -24.11 16.84 24.72
C ALA A 462 -23.28 15.72 24.08
N ASP A 463 -22.06 15.49 24.60
CA ASP A 463 -21.09 14.55 24.07
C ASP A 463 -20.08 14.09 25.13
N ARG A 464 -20.01 12.78 25.37
CA ARG A 464 -19.13 12.17 26.37
C ARG A 464 -17.67 12.15 25.94
N ASN A 465 -17.39 11.98 24.65
CA ASN A 465 -16.03 11.88 24.15
C ASN A 465 -15.36 13.26 24.20
N MET A 466 -16.10 14.31 23.82
CA MET A 466 -15.57 15.68 23.90
C MET A 466 -15.14 16.11 25.29
N ILE A 467 -15.93 15.78 26.32
CA ILE A 467 -15.54 16.15 27.68
C ILE A 467 -14.34 15.32 28.18
N GLN A 468 -14.22 14.06 27.77
CA GLN A 468 -13.08 13.21 28.12
C GLN A 468 -11.78 13.65 27.41
N GLN A 469 -11.88 14.11 26.16
CA GLN A 469 -10.76 14.61 25.37
C GLN A 469 -10.06 15.80 26.01
N GLN A 470 -10.76 16.60 26.82
CA GLN A 470 -10.17 17.73 27.52
C GLN A 470 -9.03 17.31 28.47
N ARG A 471 -8.99 16.05 28.91
CA ARG A 471 -7.87 15.49 29.68
C ARG A 471 -6.54 15.58 28.95
N TYR A 472 -6.55 15.57 27.61
CA TYR A 472 -5.35 15.76 26.80
C TYR A 472 -4.61 17.05 27.18
N TYR A 473 -5.36 18.10 27.51
CA TYR A 473 -4.83 19.40 27.94
C TYR A 473 -4.58 19.50 29.45
N GLY A 474 -4.60 18.38 30.16
CA GLY A 474 -4.54 18.35 31.63
C GLY A 474 -5.80 18.88 32.32
N ALA A 475 -6.89 19.10 31.57
CA ALA A 475 -8.16 19.54 32.13
C ALA A 475 -8.97 18.34 32.64
N TYR A 476 -8.83 18.07 33.94
CA TYR A 476 -9.70 17.14 34.66
C TYR A 476 -10.87 17.93 35.25
N LEU A 477 -12.09 17.49 34.99
CA LEU A 477 -13.36 18.12 35.38
C LEU A 477 -13.34 18.71 36.81
N THR A 478 -13.04 20.01 36.93
CA THR A 478 -13.03 20.74 38.19
C THR A 478 -13.47 22.20 37.97
N SER A 479 -14.74 22.39 37.59
CA SER A 479 -15.48 23.68 37.64
C SER A 479 -14.99 24.87 36.77
N ASN A 480 -14.01 24.69 35.88
CA ASN A 480 -13.56 25.76 34.99
C ASN A 480 -14.32 25.74 33.65
N ASP A 481 -15.55 26.25 33.67
CA ASP A 481 -16.41 26.33 32.49
C ASP A 481 -15.77 27.17 31.35
N THR A 482 -14.92 28.14 31.68
CA THR A 482 -14.22 28.95 30.66
C THR A 482 -13.25 28.11 29.84
N LEU A 483 -12.40 27.31 30.49
CA LEU A 483 -11.49 26.40 29.79
C LEU A 483 -12.27 25.30 29.05
N ALA A 484 -13.32 24.75 29.67
CA ALA A 484 -14.13 23.72 29.03
C ALA A 484 -14.82 24.23 27.75
N GLN A 485 -15.28 25.49 27.77
CA GLN A 485 -15.83 26.16 26.59
C GLN A 485 -14.76 26.41 25.53
N GLU A 486 -13.57 26.86 25.91
CA GLU A 486 -12.44 27.10 24.99
C GLU A 486 -12.01 25.81 24.26
N LEU A 487 -12.01 24.68 24.96
CA LEU A 487 -11.65 23.37 24.43
C LEU A 487 -12.80 22.66 23.69
N ASN A 488 -14.01 23.22 23.69
CA ASN A 488 -15.17 22.64 23.01
C ASN A 488 -15.12 22.86 21.49
N LYS A 489 -14.21 22.14 20.82
CA LYS A 489 -13.95 22.26 19.38
C LYS A 489 -14.23 20.94 18.63
N PRO A 490 -15.50 20.59 18.37
CA PRO A 490 -15.90 19.29 17.81
C PRO A 490 -15.30 18.99 16.43
N TYR A 491 -15.07 20.02 15.61
CA TYR A 491 -14.48 19.88 14.27
C TYR A 491 -12.98 19.57 14.26
N ARG A 492 -12.34 19.39 15.41
CA ARG A 492 -10.95 18.87 15.48
C ARG A 492 -10.87 17.35 15.32
N TYR A 493 -11.99 16.63 15.52
CA TYR A 493 -12.04 15.18 15.62
C TYR A 493 -13.01 14.57 14.60
N GLY A 494 -12.87 13.28 14.31
CA GLY A 494 -13.70 12.53 13.34
C GLY A 494 -13.08 12.47 11.94
N PHE A 495 -11.75 12.41 11.86
CA PHE A 495 -11.01 12.35 10.59
C PHE A 495 -10.09 11.14 10.54
N ALA A 496 -9.83 10.66 9.33
CA ALA A 496 -8.73 9.75 9.09
C ALA A 496 -7.37 10.44 9.35
N TYR A 497 -6.42 9.66 9.87
CA TYR A 497 -5.04 10.08 10.07
C TYR A 497 -4.08 9.09 9.43
N GLU A 498 -2.88 9.55 9.09
CA GLU A 498 -1.81 8.78 8.52
C GLU A 498 -0.58 8.83 9.41
N ALA A 499 -0.01 7.67 9.70
CA ALA A 499 1.20 7.52 10.48
C ALA A 499 2.28 6.79 9.68
N LYS A 500 3.50 7.29 9.75
CA LYS A 500 4.66 6.68 9.12
C LYS A 500 5.80 6.56 10.14
N VAL A 501 6.20 5.33 10.41
CA VAL A 501 7.38 5.01 11.21
C VAL A 501 8.65 5.17 10.37
N GLN A 502 9.70 5.72 10.97
CA GLN A 502 11.00 5.96 10.35
C GLN A 502 12.02 4.91 10.80
N TYR A 503 13.17 4.84 10.14
CA TYR A 503 14.22 3.86 10.47
C TYR A 503 14.76 3.99 11.92
N ASP A 504 14.71 5.18 12.53
CA ASP A 504 15.12 5.41 13.92
C ASP A 504 14.03 5.04 14.94
N GLY A 505 12.82 4.71 14.49
CA GLY A 505 11.67 4.39 15.33
C GLY A 505 10.70 5.54 15.55
N SER A 506 11.09 6.78 15.21
CA SER A 506 10.20 7.95 15.31
C SER A 506 9.01 7.83 14.35
N VAL A 507 7.89 8.49 14.69
CA VAL A 507 6.66 8.46 13.90
C VAL A 507 6.26 9.87 13.48
N SER A 508 5.98 10.03 12.19
CA SER A 508 5.32 11.23 11.64
C SER A 508 3.81 10.98 11.52
N LEU A 509 3.00 12.00 11.85
CA LEU A 509 1.54 11.89 11.92
C LEU A 509 0.85 13.05 11.18
N LEU A 510 -0.12 12.74 10.33
CA LEU A 510 -0.89 13.69 9.54
C LEU A 510 -2.39 13.41 9.66
N LYS A 511 -3.23 14.45 9.76
CA LYS A 511 -4.69 14.34 9.70
C LYS A 511 -5.21 14.74 8.32
N HIS A 512 -6.05 13.89 7.71
CA HIS A 512 -6.53 14.06 6.34
C HIS A 512 -7.94 14.65 6.29
N TYR A 513 -8.05 15.97 6.48
CA TYR A 513 -9.33 16.70 6.42
C TYR A 513 -10.08 16.57 5.09
N THR A 514 -9.34 16.35 4.00
CA THR A 514 -9.84 16.14 2.64
C THR A 514 -10.61 14.83 2.46
N LEU A 515 -10.45 13.86 3.35
CA LEU A 515 -11.27 12.64 3.35
C LEU A 515 -12.67 12.86 3.93
N GLY A 516 -12.97 14.08 4.39
CA GLY A 516 -14.22 14.41 5.05
C GLY A 516 -14.23 13.98 6.52
N ARG A 517 -15.25 14.43 7.23
CA ARG A 517 -15.47 14.15 8.66
C ARG A 517 -16.61 13.17 8.85
N VAL A 518 -16.31 11.99 9.39
CA VAL A 518 -17.27 10.91 9.67
C VAL A 518 -16.80 10.12 10.91
N SER A 519 -17.54 9.08 11.28
CA SER A 519 -17.12 8.11 12.30
C SER A 519 -16.30 7.06 11.57
N PHE A 520 -15.01 7.32 11.42
CA PHE A 520 -14.18 6.46 10.58
C PHE A 520 -13.96 5.13 11.26
N GLU A 521 -14.48 4.07 10.64
CA GLU A 521 -13.94 2.74 10.83
C GLU A 521 -12.52 2.71 10.23
N LEU A 522 -12.44 2.84 8.90
CA LEU A 522 -11.17 2.95 8.18
C LEU A 522 -11.31 3.67 6.85
N ALA A 523 -10.18 4.19 6.37
CA ALA A 523 -9.97 4.61 5.00
C ALA A 523 -9.09 3.58 4.28
N TYR A 524 -9.43 3.25 3.02
CA TYR A 524 -8.70 2.28 2.20
C TYR A 524 -8.24 2.90 0.88
N VAL A 525 -6.92 2.97 0.66
CA VAL A 525 -6.33 3.50 -0.57
C VAL A 525 -6.23 2.39 -1.62
N MET A 526 -6.82 2.62 -2.78
CA MET A 526 -6.82 1.69 -3.90
C MET A 526 -5.44 1.65 -4.60
N PRO A 527 -5.15 0.59 -5.39
CA PRO A 527 -3.85 0.45 -6.05
C PRO A 527 -3.44 1.54 -7.04
N ASP A 528 -4.37 2.38 -7.52
CA ASP A 528 -4.06 3.57 -8.33
C ASP A 528 -3.37 4.68 -7.53
N GLY A 529 -3.37 4.58 -6.20
CA GLY A 529 -2.81 5.56 -5.28
C GLY A 529 -3.61 6.84 -5.15
N VAL A 530 -4.73 7.00 -5.87
CA VAL A 530 -5.55 8.23 -5.85
C VAL A 530 -6.94 8.01 -5.29
N THR A 531 -7.51 6.82 -5.45
CA THR A 531 -8.87 6.52 -5.02
C THR A 531 -8.85 6.01 -3.59
N VAL A 532 -9.67 6.60 -2.73
CA VAL A 532 -9.80 6.21 -1.32
C VAL A 532 -11.27 5.96 -0.98
N TYR A 533 -11.57 4.83 -0.37
CA TYR A 533 -12.90 4.55 0.19
C TYR A 533 -12.91 4.80 1.68
N ASN A 534 -13.95 5.47 2.18
CA ASN A 534 -14.12 5.75 3.59
C ASN A 534 -15.36 5.02 4.10
N ALA A 535 -15.13 4.13 5.08
CA ALA A 535 -16.17 3.47 5.86
C ALA A 535 -16.62 4.40 7.01
N ASP A 536 -17.92 4.41 7.28
CA ASP A 536 -18.56 5.26 8.29
C ASP A 536 -19.33 4.33 9.24
N ASP A 537 -18.79 4.10 10.44
CA ASP A 537 -19.44 3.27 11.44
C ASP A 537 -20.42 4.11 12.27
N GLY A 538 -21.71 3.84 12.11
CA GLY A 538 -22.74 4.51 12.88
C GLY A 538 -24.14 4.08 12.45
N VAL A 539 -25.12 4.94 12.69
CA VAL A 539 -26.52 4.71 12.32
C VAL A 539 -26.97 5.81 11.38
N ASN A 540 -27.58 5.41 10.24
CA ASN A 540 -27.95 6.33 9.17
C ASN A 540 -26.74 7.17 8.72
N VAL A 541 -25.75 6.46 8.21
CA VAL A 541 -24.45 6.93 7.77
C VAL A 541 -24.27 6.72 6.27
N GLY A 542 -23.19 7.28 5.71
CA GLY A 542 -22.92 7.25 4.27
C GLY A 542 -21.75 6.32 3.92
N PHE A 543 -21.56 6.08 2.63
CA PHE A 543 -20.34 5.47 2.09
C PHE A 543 -19.69 6.45 1.12
N TYR A 544 -18.39 6.70 1.26
CA TYR A 544 -17.73 7.80 0.56
C TYR A 544 -16.53 7.33 -0.25
N LYS A 545 -16.27 8.07 -1.33
CA LYS A 545 -15.09 7.91 -2.17
C LYS A 545 -14.40 9.27 -2.29
N PHE A 546 -13.11 9.30 -2.07
CA PHE A 546 -12.26 10.44 -2.36
C PHE A 546 -11.35 10.11 -3.54
N VAL A 547 -11.16 11.07 -4.44
CA VAL A 547 -10.22 10.96 -5.56
C VAL A 547 -9.21 12.09 -5.44
N ALA A 548 -7.96 11.72 -5.12
CA ALA A 548 -6.84 12.62 -5.02
C ALA A 548 -6.44 13.22 -6.38
N ASP A 549 -5.94 14.44 -6.38
CA ASP A 549 -5.41 15.07 -7.59
C ASP A 549 -4.10 14.42 -8.06
N GLN A 550 -3.35 13.77 -7.16
CA GLN A 550 -2.06 13.13 -7.42
C GLN A 550 -1.93 11.79 -6.69
N PRO A 551 -1.33 10.76 -7.30
CA PRO A 551 -1.09 9.48 -6.64
C PRO A 551 -0.28 9.63 -5.35
N HIS A 552 -0.73 8.93 -4.33
CA HIS A 552 -0.21 8.92 -2.98
C HIS A 552 -0.35 10.27 -2.27
N ASP A 553 -1.08 11.26 -2.81
CA ASP A 553 -1.32 12.57 -2.18
C ASP A 553 -2.76 12.85 -1.82
N LEU A 554 -3.13 12.53 -0.57
CA LEU A 554 -4.48 12.77 -0.08
C LEU A 554 -4.74 14.24 0.28
N SER A 555 -3.76 15.15 0.18
CA SER A 555 -3.91 16.55 0.61
C SER A 555 -4.74 17.43 -0.34
N SER A 556 -5.11 16.95 -1.52
CA SER A 556 -5.96 17.68 -2.47
C SER A 556 -6.76 16.70 -3.32
N GLY A 557 -8.05 16.97 -3.52
CA GLY A 557 -8.90 16.13 -4.33
C GLY A 557 -10.39 16.40 -4.13
N THR A 558 -11.22 15.50 -4.65
CA THR A 558 -12.67 15.62 -4.64
C THR A 558 -13.32 14.51 -3.82
N LEU A 559 -14.24 14.88 -2.93
CA LEU A 559 -15.02 13.94 -2.13
C LEU A 559 -16.39 13.66 -2.79
N TYR A 560 -16.80 12.40 -2.78
CA TYR A 560 -18.04 11.90 -3.34
C TYR A 560 -18.79 11.06 -2.30
N ALA A 561 -20.12 11.10 -2.34
CA ALA A 561 -21.00 10.24 -1.54
C ALA A 561 -21.74 9.24 -2.42
N ALA A 562 -21.87 8.00 -1.95
CA ALA A 562 -22.59 6.96 -2.66
C ALA A 562 -24.11 7.23 -2.67
N LYS A 563 -24.73 6.99 -3.82
CA LYS A 563 -26.18 6.88 -3.96
C LYS A 563 -26.49 5.52 -4.55
N VAL A 564 -27.39 4.78 -3.91
CA VAL A 564 -27.69 3.41 -4.30
C VAL A 564 -29.12 3.24 -4.76
N THR A 565 -29.32 2.31 -5.69
CA THR A 565 -30.64 1.86 -6.13
C THR A 565 -30.78 0.38 -5.82
N GLN A 566 -31.66 0.04 -4.89
CA GLN A 566 -31.93 -1.36 -4.57
C GLN A 566 -32.62 -2.07 -5.75
N LEU A 567 -32.01 -3.17 -6.18
CA LEU A 567 -32.52 -4.07 -7.22
C LEU A 567 -33.27 -5.26 -6.63
N ASP A 568 -32.81 -5.77 -5.48
CA ASP A 568 -33.41 -6.91 -4.78
C ASP A 568 -33.15 -6.78 -3.26
N ALA A 569 -34.05 -7.35 -2.44
CA ALA A 569 -33.93 -7.42 -0.99
C ALA A 569 -33.46 -8.81 -0.47
N LYS A 570 -33.44 -9.82 -1.34
CA LYS A 570 -33.16 -11.20 -0.95
C LYS A 570 -31.71 -11.38 -0.49
N ASP A 571 -31.51 -12.18 0.56
CA ASP A 571 -30.20 -12.63 1.04
C ASP A 571 -29.22 -11.48 1.41
N GLY A 572 -29.70 -10.30 1.83
CA GLY A 572 -28.87 -9.09 2.06
C GLY A 572 -28.92 -8.08 0.92
N GLY A 573 -29.55 -8.45 -0.20
CA GLY A 573 -29.89 -7.56 -1.29
C GLY A 573 -28.80 -7.36 -2.33
N ARG A 574 -29.19 -6.63 -3.38
CA ARG A 574 -28.33 -6.23 -4.50
C ARG A 574 -28.68 -4.80 -4.90
N PHE A 575 -27.65 -4.03 -5.22
CA PHE A 575 -27.79 -2.60 -5.48
C PHE A 575 -26.90 -2.15 -6.61
N ASP A 576 -27.40 -1.24 -7.44
CA ASP A 576 -26.56 -0.39 -8.29
C ASP A 576 -26.09 0.83 -7.49
N MET A 577 -24.90 1.35 -7.82
CA MET A 577 -24.27 2.47 -7.11
C MET A 577 -23.84 3.56 -8.08
N GLU A 578 -24.09 4.80 -7.69
CA GLU A 578 -23.67 6.03 -8.35
C GLU A 578 -22.94 6.93 -7.35
N TRP A 579 -22.09 7.83 -7.83
CA TRP A 579 -21.32 8.76 -6.99
C TRP A 579 -21.82 10.18 -7.16
N VAL A 580 -22.29 10.79 -6.07
CA VAL A 580 -22.67 12.20 -6.00
C VAL A 580 -21.43 13.01 -5.62
N GLU A 581 -20.96 13.84 -6.55
CA GLU A 581 -19.86 14.78 -6.29
C GLU A 581 -20.29 15.81 -5.24
N MET A 582 -19.46 16.01 -4.20
CA MET A 582 -19.75 16.94 -3.10
C MET A 582 -18.98 18.25 -3.26
N ALA A 583 -17.65 18.20 -3.13
CA ALA A 583 -16.76 19.33 -3.36
C ALA A 583 -15.29 18.89 -3.52
N HIS A 584 -14.50 19.75 -4.15
CA HIS A 584 -13.03 19.70 -4.16
C HIS A 584 -12.46 20.60 -3.07
N ALA A 585 -11.37 20.18 -2.43
CA ALA A 585 -10.58 21.04 -1.55
C ALA A 585 -9.11 20.63 -1.47
N ARG A 586 -8.30 21.58 -1.02
CA ARG A 586 -6.93 21.37 -0.54
C ARG A 586 -6.89 21.44 0.99
N ALA A 587 -6.04 20.63 1.60
CA ALA A 587 -5.85 20.60 3.06
C ALA A 587 -5.57 22.00 3.65
N GLU A 588 -4.77 22.83 2.97
CA GLU A 588 -4.46 24.22 3.37
C GLU A 588 -5.70 25.13 3.52
N GLU A 589 -6.78 24.82 2.81
CA GLU A 589 -8.04 25.54 2.92
C GLU A 589 -8.82 25.12 4.18
N LEU A 590 -8.67 23.87 4.61
CA LEU A 590 -9.44 23.23 5.66
C LEU A 590 -8.77 23.33 7.04
N LEU A 591 -7.42 23.31 7.11
CA LEU A 591 -6.63 23.18 8.35
C LEU A 591 -6.96 24.20 9.45
N LYS A 592 -7.49 25.38 9.09
CA LYS A 592 -7.83 26.43 10.06
C LYS A 592 -9.29 26.43 10.51
N MET A 593 -10.17 25.83 9.71
CA MET A 593 -11.61 25.82 9.99
C MET A 593 -11.96 25.20 11.35
N PRO A 594 -11.35 24.07 11.80
CA PRO A 594 -11.66 23.45 13.10
C PRO A 594 -11.56 24.35 14.33
N GLU A 595 -10.82 25.45 14.22
CA GLU A 595 -10.53 26.32 15.36
C GLU A 595 -11.64 27.31 15.70
N THR A 596 -12.48 27.62 14.71
CA THR A 596 -13.48 28.70 14.81
C THR A 596 -14.82 28.37 14.15
N LEU A 597 -14.87 27.40 13.23
CA LEU A 597 -16.08 27.04 12.52
C LEU A 597 -17.15 26.53 13.49
N LEU A 598 -18.36 27.06 13.36
CA LEU A 598 -19.55 26.60 14.07
C LEU A 598 -20.50 25.90 13.11
N PHE A 599 -21.34 25.00 13.63
CA PHE A 599 -22.38 24.37 12.83
C PHE A 599 -23.32 25.43 12.21
N SER A 600 -23.67 26.44 13.00
CA SER A 600 -24.51 27.54 12.52
C SER A 600 -23.84 28.41 11.45
N ASP A 601 -22.53 28.34 11.24
CA ASP A 601 -21.87 29.01 10.10
C ASP A 601 -22.17 28.31 8.77
N ILE A 602 -22.46 27.01 8.80
CA ILE A 602 -22.70 26.17 7.63
C ILE A 602 -24.19 26.10 7.29
N PHE A 603 -25.04 25.87 8.31
CA PHE A 603 -26.46 25.59 8.13
C PHE A 603 -27.37 26.49 8.97
N GLU A 604 -28.49 26.90 8.38
CA GLU A 604 -29.70 27.28 9.12
C GLU A 604 -30.51 26.02 9.44
N THR A 605 -31.27 26.01 10.55
CA THR A 605 -32.15 24.88 10.90
C THR A 605 -33.58 25.30 11.21
N ALA A 606 -34.51 24.39 10.99
CA ALA A 606 -35.91 24.55 11.33
C ALA A 606 -36.47 23.27 11.98
N ALA A 607 -37.59 23.40 12.70
CA ALA A 607 -38.29 22.23 13.22
C ALA A 607 -39.13 21.57 12.10
N PRO A 608 -39.07 20.23 11.93
CA PRO A 608 -39.97 19.54 11.03
C PRO A 608 -41.41 19.59 11.57
N THR A 609 -42.39 19.64 10.67
CA THR A 609 -43.82 19.53 11.01
C THR A 609 -44.39 18.32 10.27
N ASN A 610 -44.84 17.30 11.01
CA ASN A 610 -45.37 16.04 10.46
C ASN A 610 -44.44 15.38 9.42
N GLY A 611 -43.12 15.35 9.67
CA GLY A 611 -42.15 14.75 8.76
C GLY A 611 -41.91 15.55 7.46
N SER A 612 -42.25 16.84 7.45
CA SER A 612 -41.98 17.76 6.33
C SER A 612 -41.27 19.02 6.82
N CYS A 613 -40.43 19.58 5.95
CA CYS A 613 -39.67 20.79 6.24
C CYS A 613 -40.37 22.05 5.73
N PRO A 614 -40.21 23.20 6.43
CA PRO A 614 -40.68 24.50 5.93
C PRO A 614 -40.05 24.87 4.58
N GLU A 615 -40.70 25.77 3.86
CA GLU A 615 -40.18 26.28 2.57
C GLU A 615 -38.75 26.81 2.71
N GLY A 616 -37.88 26.42 1.77
CA GLY A 616 -36.45 26.79 1.77
C GLY A 616 -35.55 25.88 2.61
N PHE A 617 -36.10 24.97 3.43
CA PHE A 617 -35.33 23.94 4.14
C PHE A 617 -35.49 22.58 3.47
N ARG A 618 -34.43 21.78 3.50
CA ARG A 618 -34.43 20.38 3.07
C ARG A 618 -34.45 19.45 4.26
N GLY A 619 -35.25 18.39 4.15
CA GLY A 619 -35.24 17.30 5.11
C GLY A 619 -34.08 16.35 4.84
N ILE A 620 -33.39 15.94 5.89
CA ILE A 620 -32.39 14.88 5.87
C ILE A 620 -32.63 13.94 7.06
N ASN A 621 -32.07 12.73 6.99
CA ASN A 621 -32.04 11.80 8.11
C ASN A 621 -30.65 11.17 8.22
N THR A 622 -29.92 11.55 9.27
CA THR A 622 -28.56 11.09 9.56
C THR A 622 -28.37 10.98 11.08
N LEU A 623 -27.42 10.16 11.55
CA LEU A 623 -26.95 10.16 12.94
C LEU A 623 -28.05 9.88 14.01
N SER A 624 -29.02 9.02 13.69
CA SER A 624 -30.15 8.67 14.59
C SER A 624 -31.06 9.84 15.04
N TYR A 625 -30.95 11.04 14.45
CA TYR A 625 -31.61 12.25 14.94
C TYR A 625 -33.07 12.43 14.55
N SER A 626 -33.66 11.47 13.83
CA SER A 626 -34.94 11.66 13.12
C SER A 626 -34.85 12.79 12.09
N CYS A 627 -35.96 13.14 11.44
CA CYS A 627 -36.01 14.20 10.45
C CYS A 627 -35.37 15.52 10.93
N GLU A 628 -34.32 15.96 10.22
CA GLU A 628 -33.66 17.24 10.44
C GLU A 628 -33.91 18.15 9.23
N CYS A 629 -34.41 19.37 9.48
CA CYS A 629 -34.61 20.38 8.43
C CYS A 629 -33.45 21.38 8.44
N ILE A 630 -32.63 21.34 7.40
CA ILE A 630 -31.45 22.19 7.24
C ILE A 630 -31.53 23.01 5.94
N LYS A 631 -30.85 24.15 5.93
CA LYS A 631 -30.64 24.95 4.73
C LYS A 631 -29.19 25.39 4.70
N LEU A 632 -28.50 25.04 3.62
CA LEU A 632 -27.12 25.45 3.40
C LEU A 632 -27.03 26.97 3.23
N LYS A 633 -26.06 27.59 3.88
CA LYS A 633 -25.73 29.00 3.66
C LYS A 633 -24.85 29.18 2.42
N ASP A 634 -25.04 30.28 1.70
CA ASP A 634 -24.32 30.57 0.46
C ASP A 634 -22.79 30.50 0.66
N GLY A 635 -22.11 29.72 -0.19
CA GLY A 635 -20.65 29.58 -0.16
C GLY A 635 -20.09 28.60 0.87
N GLN A 636 -20.96 27.86 1.59
CA GLN A 636 -20.56 26.92 2.63
C GLN A 636 -20.48 25.46 2.14
N GLU A 637 -20.56 25.20 0.83
CA GLU A 637 -20.52 23.86 0.24
C GLU A 637 -19.25 23.09 0.66
N LYS A 638 -18.10 23.77 0.72
CA LYS A 638 -16.82 23.19 1.15
C LYS A 638 -16.84 22.83 2.63
N ALA A 639 -17.24 23.76 3.49
CA ALA A 639 -17.33 23.49 4.92
C ALA A 639 -18.34 22.36 5.21
N ALA A 640 -19.48 22.38 4.52
CA ALA A 640 -20.49 21.33 4.59
C ALA A 640 -19.95 19.96 4.15
N THR A 641 -19.17 19.92 3.07
CA THR A 641 -18.57 18.68 2.54
C THR A 641 -17.58 18.06 3.52
N PHE A 642 -16.64 18.85 4.06
CA PHE A 642 -15.51 18.29 4.82
C PHE A 642 -15.71 18.29 6.34
N PHE A 643 -16.68 19.02 6.89
CA PHE A 643 -16.94 19.08 8.34
C PHE A 643 -18.35 18.59 8.73
N GLU A 644 -19.29 18.54 7.80
CA GLU A 644 -20.66 18.06 8.00
C GLU A 644 -21.04 17.03 6.92
N THR A 645 -20.08 16.17 6.56
CA THR A 645 -20.08 15.26 5.41
C THR A 645 -21.42 14.53 5.25
N ARG A 646 -21.89 13.87 6.31
CA ARG A 646 -23.17 13.13 6.30
C ARG A 646 -24.36 14.02 5.98
N ARG A 647 -24.47 15.17 6.66
CA ARG A 647 -25.58 16.10 6.47
C ARG A 647 -25.59 16.65 5.05
N TYR A 648 -24.42 16.99 4.52
CA TYR A 648 -24.32 17.50 3.16
C TYR A 648 -24.58 16.43 2.10
N ALA A 649 -24.11 15.20 2.31
CA ALA A 649 -24.45 14.06 1.46
C ALA A 649 -25.97 13.84 1.40
N GLY A 650 -26.64 13.80 2.56
CA GLY A 650 -28.10 13.72 2.62
C GLY A 650 -28.79 14.92 1.97
N TYR A 651 -28.25 16.13 2.13
CA TYR A 651 -28.77 17.36 1.50
C TYR A 651 -28.71 17.32 -0.04
N LEU A 652 -27.70 16.65 -0.60
CA LEU A 652 -27.53 16.40 -2.03
C LEU A 652 -28.34 15.19 -2.53
N GLY A 653 -28.96 14.42 -1.63
CA GLY A 653 -29.76 13.25 -1.96
C GLY A 653 -28.94 11.96 -2.18
N ALA A 654 -27.74 11.89 -1.63
CA ALA A 654 -26.98 10.64 -1.51
C ALA A 654 -27.64 9.69 -0.48
N THR A 655 -27.21 8.43 -0.46
CA THR A 655 -27.69 7.44 0.51
C THR A 655 -27.00 7.64 1.85
N THR A 656 -27.77 7.90 2.90
CA THR A 656 -27.31 8.03 4.29
C THR A 656 -28.03 7.05 5.22
N GLU A 657 -28.30 5.86 4.69
CA GLU A 657 -29.14 4.83 5.29
C GLU A 657 -28.34 3.62 5.77
N PHE A 658 -27.05 3.57 5.46
CA PHE A 658 -26.19 2.52 5.97
C PHE A 658 -26.13 2.58 7.49
N SER A 659 -25.94 1.42 8.10
CA SER A 659 -25.66 1.29 9.52
C SER A 659 -24.50 0.33 9.65
N LYS A 660 -23.55 0.63 10.55
CA LYS A 660 -22.46 -0.29 10.88
C LYS A 660 -21.63 -0.71 9.66
N TRP A 661 -21.21 0.25 8.84
CA TRP A 661 -20.30 0.00 7.71
C TRP A 661 -18.87 0.00 8.23
N GLU A 662 -18.31 -1.19 8.39
CA GLU A 662 -17.06 -1.39 9.11
C GLU A 662 -15.91 -1.75 8.14
N GLY A 663 -15.21 -2.86 8.41
CA GLY A 663 -13.95 -3.20 7.73
C GLY A 663 -14.08 -3.33 6.21
N MET A 664 -13.01 -2.99 5.48
CA MET A 664 -12.94 -3.12 4.03
C MET A 664 -11.58 -3.63 3.56
N THR A 665 -11.58 -4.33 2.43
CA THR A 665 -10.35 -4.85 1.79
C THR A 665 -10.55 -5.07 0.29
N PHE A 666 -9.47 -5.17 -0.46
CA PHE A 666 -9.52 -5.26 -1.93
C PHE A 666 -8.86 -6.53 -2.47
N ASP A 667 -9.54 -7.20 -3.40
CA ASP A 667 -8.98 -8.25 -4.25
C ASP A 667 -8.57 -7.66 -5.61
N PRO A 668 -7.25 -7.50 -5.86
CA PRO A 668 -6.76 -6.93 -7.12
C PRO A 668 -6.92 -7.86 -8.32
N VAL A 669 -7.11 -9.17 -8.11
CA VAL A 669 -7.28 -10.15 -9.19
C VAL A 669 -8.69 -10.07 -9.76
N ARG A 670 -9.71 -10.04 -8.88
CA ARG A 670 -11.11 -9.91 -9.31
C ARG A 670 -11.56 -8.48 -9.54
N ARG A 671 -10.79 -7.50 -9.03
CA ARG A 671 -11.22 -6.09 -8.91
C ARG A 671 -12.51 -5.98 -8.12
N GLN A 672 -12.47 -6.50 -6.90
CA GLN A 672 -13.60 -6.46 -5.98
C GLN A 672 -13.16 -5.86 -4.65
N LEU A 673 -13.88 -4.83 -4.21
CA LEU A 673 -13.81 -4.34 -2.83
C LEU A 673 -14.77 -5.20 -2.00
N TYR A 674 -14.34 -5.65 -0.85
CA TYR A 674 -15.23 -6.27 0.15
C TYR A 674 -15.41 -5.30 1.29
N ALA A 675 -16.61 -5.30 1.87
CA ALA A 675 -16.94 -4.49 3.04
C ALA A 675 -17.78 -5.32 4.02
N ALA A 676 -17.58 -5.12 5.30
CA ALA A 676 -18.41 -5.71 6.34
C ALA A 676 -19.51 -4.75 6.76
N ILE A 677 -20.71 -5.30 6.95
CA ILE A 677 -21.82 -4.61 7.61
C ILE A 677 -22.23 -5.47 8.80
N SER A 678 -21.89 -5.02 9.99
CA SER A 678 -22.07 -5.77 11.23
C SER A 678 -23.53 -6.10 11.51
N VAL A 679 -24.45 -5.16 11.22
CA VAL A 679 -25.89 -5.40 11.41
C VAL A 679 -26.70 -4.70 10.32
N VAL A 680 -27.62 -5.44 9.69
CA VAL A 680 -28.62 -4.84 8.80
C VAL A 680 -29.79 -4.37 9.66
N ARG A 681 -29.85 -3.07 9.96
CA ARG A 681 -30.89 -2.46 10.81
C ARG A 681 -31.18 -0.99 10.48
N GLU A 682 -32.25 -0.48 11.08
CA GLU A 682 -32.58 0.95 11.17
C GLU A 682 -32.77 1.55 9.77
N GLY A 683 -31.98 2.54 9.35
CA GLY A 683 -32.12 3.16 8.02
C GLY A 683 -31.95 2.19 6.84
N MET A 684 -31.41 0.99 7.07
CA MET A 684 -31.35 -0.06 6.04
C MET A 684 -32.65 -0.87 5.90
N GLU A 685 -33.55 -0.76 6.86
CA GLU A 685 -34.87 -1.41 6.84
C GLU A 685 -35.92 -0.47 6.26
N ASP A 686 -37.08 -1.01 5.85
CA ASP A 686 -38.17 -0.17 5.31
C ASP A 686 -39.05 0.41 6.43
N TYR A 687 -38.77 1.64 6.87
CA TYR A 687 -39.49 2.32 7.96
C TYR A 687 -39.57 1.47 9.23
N ALA A 688 -38.47 0.80 9.57
CA ALA A 688 -38.42 -0.17 10.65
C ALA A 688 -37.13 -0.10 11.48
N ASN A 689 -37.17 -0.74 12.65
CA ASN A 689 -36.03 -0.98 13.50
C ASN A 689 -36.16 -2.39 14.10
N ARG A 690 -35.19 -3.25 13.79
CA ARG A 690 -35.12 -4.64 14.24
C ARG A 690 -36.39 -5.42 13.88
N GLY A 691 -36.93 -5.18 12.69
CA GLY A 691 -38.11 -5.83 12.12
C GLY A 691 -39.45 -5.29 12.61
N ALA A 692 -39.46 -4.23 13.44
CA ALA A 692 -40.67 -3.58 13.92
C ALA A 692 -40.82 -2.19 13.31
N ALA A 693 -42.05 -1.78 12.97
CA ALA A 693 -42.31 -0.48 12.35
C ALA A 693 -41.85 0.68 13.26
N GLU A 694 -40.96 1.52 12.72
CA GLU A 694 -40.37 2.68 13.39
C GLU A 694 -39.95 3.72 12.33
N PRO A 695 -40.86 4.60 11.90
CA PRO A 695 -40.60 5.54 10.80
C PRO A 695 -39.47 6.53 11.06
N LYS A 696 -39.02 6.68 12.30
CA LYS A 696 -37.98 7.65 12.71
C LYS A 696 -36.70 7.54 11.87
N PHE A 697 -36.31 6.35 11.42
CA PHE A 697 -35.05 6.12 10.71
C PHE A 697 -35.10 6.48 9.21
N ASP A 698 -36.29 6.66 8.64
CA ASP A 698 -36.45 6.93 7.20
C ASP A 698 -37.20 8.23 6.89
N VAL A 699 -38.00 8.75 7.83
CA VAL A 699 -38.72 10.01 7.61
C VAL A 699 -37.72 11.13 7.30
N CYS A 700 -38.00 11.89 6.23
CA CYS A 700 -37.14 12.92 5.63
C CYS A 700 -35.84 12.42 4.97
N GLY A 701 -35.55 11.13 5.06
CA GLY A 701 -34.54 10.47 4.23
C GLY A 701 -35.15 9.98 2.91
N PRO A 702 -34.31 9.49 1.99
CA PRO A 702 -34.79 9.00 0.70
C PRO A 702 -35.32 7.55 0.73
N ASN A 703 -35.01 6.77 1.79
CA ASN A 703 -35.36 5.34 1.91
C ASN A 703 -34.96 4.55 0.65
N HIS A 704 -33.71 4.69 0.21
CA HIS A 704 -33.09 3.96 -0.89
C HIS A 704 -32.87 2.46 -0.58
N ILE A 705 -32.72 2.07 0.69
CA ILE A 705 -32.43 0.71 1.18
C ILE A 705 -33.61 0.18 2.00
N ARG A 706 -34.08 -1.02 1.66
CA ARG A 706 -35.29 -1.66 2.18
C ARG A 706 -35.03 -3.15 2.34
N LEU A 707 -34.17 -3.50 3.31
CA LEU A 707 -33.77 -4.87 3.60
C LEU A 707 -34.53 -5.44 4.82
N PRO A 708 -34.72 -6.76 4.89
CA PRO A 708 -35.13 -7.41 6.13
C PRO A 708 -34.04 -7.26 7.21
N PHE A 709 -34.46 -7.06 8.46
CA PHE A 709 -33.56 -7.07 9.60
C PHE A 709 -32.69 -8.33 9.64
N ASN A 710 -31.37 -8.16 9.78
CA ASN A 710 -30.44 -9.24 10.07
C ASN A 710 -29.47 -8.83 11.19
N ARG A 711 -29.67 -9.43 12.37
CA ARG A 711 -28.81 -9.21 13.54
C ARG A 711 -27.40 -9.76 13.44
N CYS A 712 -27.14 -10.70 12.53
CA CYS A 712 -25.85 -11.37 12.41
C CYS A 712 -24.96 -10.76 11.32
N GLY A 713 -25.44 -9.69 10.66
CA GLY A 713 -24.68 -8.97 9.64
C GLY A 713 -24.40 -9.74 8.35
N CYS A 714 -23.66 -9.07 7.48
CA CYS A 714 -23.24 -9.59 6.19
C CYS A 714 -21.90 -8.99 5.76
N VAL A 715 -21.10 -9.77 5.05
CA VAL A 715 -20.01 -9.27 4.21
C VAL A 715 -20.56 -9.05 2.80
N TYR A 716 -20.25 -7.91 2.19
CA TYR A 716 -20.63 -7.53 0.84
C TYR A 716 -19.43 -7.53 -0.10
N SER A 717 -19.68 -7.81 -1.38
CA SER A 717 -18.72 -7.62 -2.48
C SER A 717 -19.21 -6.51 -3.40
N LEU A 718 -18.34 -5.56 -3.68
CA LEU A 718 -18.55 -4.44 -4.58
C LEU A 718 -17.66 -4.63 -5.82
N ASP A 719 -18.26 -4.61 -7.01
CA ASP A 719 -17.48 -4.61 -8.25
C ASP A 719 -16.93 -3.20 -8.51
N VAL A 720 -15.64 -3.11 -8.84
CA VAL A 720 -14.99 -1.83 -9.20
C VAL A 720 -14.56 -1.82 -10.66
N ASP A 721 -14.66 -0.66 -11.30
CA ASP A 721 -14.28 -0.48 -12.70
C ASP A 721 -12.76 -0.25 -12.89
N GLY A 722 -12.36 0.21 -14.08
CA GLY A 722 -10.96 0.50 -14.40
C GLY A 722 -10.36 1.69 -13.66
N ASP A 723 -11.21 2.60 -13.18
CA ASP A 723 -10.83 3.80 -12.43
C ASP A 723 -11.01 3.56 -10.91
N TYR A 724 -11.06 2.28 -10.51
CA TYR A 724 -11.29 1.83 -9.14
C TYR A 724 -12.58 2.38 -8.52
N SER A 725 -13.57 2.76 -9.32
CA SER A 725 -14.86 3.25 -8.87
C SER A 725 -15.86 2.10 -8.74
N ALA A 726 -16.43 1.91 -7.55
CA ALA A 726 -17.47 0.91 -7.31
C ALA A 726 -18.76 1.35 -8.00
N TYR A 727 -19.44 0.41 -8.66
CA TYR A 727 -20.66 0.70 -9.43
C TYR A 727 -21.84 -0.22 -9.07
N ASN A 728 -21.61 -1.29 -8.30
CA ASN A 728 -22.66 -2.14 -7.73
C ASN A 728 -22.15 -2.82 -6.46
N PHE A 729 -23.08 -3.36 -5.66
CA PHE A 729 -22.72 -4.28 -4.57
C PHE A 729 -23.80 -5.31 -4.25
N ASN A 730 -23.35 -6.43 -3.69
CA ASN A 730 -24.15 -7.62 -3.39
C ASN A 730 -23.66 -8.27 -2.09
N SER A 731 -24.53 -8.94 -1.34
CA SER A 731 -24.07 -9.76 -0.23
C SER A 731 -23.21 -10.94 -0.73
N LEU A 732 -22.07 -11.16 -0.06
CA LEU A 732 -21.18 -12.30 -0.29
C LEU A 732 -21.56 -13.46 0.63
N VAL A 733 -21.69 -13.17 1.92
CA VAL A 733 -22.06 -14.12 2.97
C VAL A 733 -22.74 -13.35 4.11
N CYS A 734 -23.84 -13.89 4.62
CA CYS A 734 -24.57 -13.33 5.76
C CYS A 734 -24.61 -14.32 6.91
N GLY A 735 -24.56 -13.79 8.13
CA GLY A 735 -24.82 -14.57 9.34
C GLY A 735 -26.27 -15.01 9.41
N THR A 736 -26.52 -16.11 10.13
CA THR A 736 -27.87 -16.68 10.30
C THR A 736 -28.30 -16.62 11.76
N PRO A 737 -29.45 -15.99 12.09
CA PRO A 737 -29.98 -16.02 13.44
C PRO A 737 -30.26 -17.45 13.91
N ASP A 738 -29.71 -17.81 15.06
CA ASP A 738 -29.93 -19.11 15.72
C ASP A 738 -29.63 -18.98 17.21
N SER A 739 -30.54 -19.48 18.05
CA SER A 739 -30.41 -19.48 19.50
C SER A 739 -30.29 -20.89 20.08
N SER A 740 -29.85 -21.86 19.26
CA SER A 740 -29.68 -23.26 19.67
C SER A 740 -28.57 -23.47 20.72
N ILE A 741 -27.56 -22.58 20.74
CA ILE A 741 -26.51 -22.53 21.75
C ILE A 741 -26.81 -21.42 22.75
N ALA A 742 -26.85 -21.77 24.04
CA ALA A 742 -27.12 -20.79 25.11
C ALA A 742 -26.04 -19.70 25.14
N GLY A 743 -26.48 -18.44 25.20
CA GLY A 743 -25.61 -17.25 25.11
C GLY A 743 -25.52 -16.70 23.68
N ASN A 744 -25.78 -17.51 22.66
CA ASN A 744 -25.75 -17.07 21.27
C ASN A 744 -27.15 -16.75 20.74
N THR A 745 -27.19 -15.83 19.78
CA THR A 745 -28.37 -15.52 18.96
C THR A 745 -28.09 -15.55 17.47
N CYS A 746 -26.86 -15.90 17.09
CA CYS A 746 -26.43 -16.25 15.75
C CYS A 746 -25.82 -17.65 15.73
N ALA A 747 -25.87 -18.29 14.57
CA ALA A 747 -25.42 -19.67 14.39
C ALA A 747 -23.92 -19.76 14.62
N ALA A 748 -23.51 -20.56 15.60
CA ALA A 748 -22.10 -20.72 15.95
C ALA A 748 -21.20 -21.16 14.79
N ASN A 749 -21.74 -21.82 13.76
CA ASN A 749 -21.00 -22.24 12.56
C ASN A 749 -21.19 -21.29 11.36
N GLY A 750 -21.58 -20.05 11.60
CA GLY A 750 -21.62 -18.96 10.62
C GLY A 750 -21.02 -17.69 11.22
N ILE A 751 -20.88 -16.65 10.40
CA ILE A 751 -20.42 -15.34 10.87
C ILE A 751 -21.49 -14.64 11.73
N SER A 752 -21.04 -13.73 12.60
CA SER A 752 -21.89 -12.89 13.44
C SER A 752 -21.27 -11.52 13.63
N GLU A 753 -22.01 -10.46 13.29
CA GLU A 753 -21.53 -9.06 13.37
C GLU A 753 -20.10 -8.94 12.81
N PRO A 754 -19.91 -9.26 11.50
CA PRO A 754 -18.60 -9.16 10.88
C PRO A 754 -18.16 -7.71 10.87
N ASP A 755 -16.92 -7.51 11.28
CA ASP A 755 -16.31 -6.20 11.39
C ASP A 755 -15.06 -6.15 10.48
N ASN A 756 -13.87 -6.31 11.04
CA ASN A 756 -12.63 -6.12 10.29
C ASN A 756 -12.35 -7.30 9.35
N ILE A 757 -12.11 -7.01 8.06
CA ILE A 757 -11.87 -8.01 7.02
C ILE A 757 -10.57 -7.75 6.24
N SER A 758 -9.94 -8.82 5.76
CA SER A 758 -8.72 -8.71 4.94
C SER A 758 -8.62 -9.81 3.89
N PHE A 759 -8.36 -9.43 2.64
CA PHE A 759 -8.19 -10.38 1.55
C PHE A 759 -6.76 -10.94 1.57
N LEU A 760 -6.66 -12.26 1.61
CA LEU A 760 -5.38 -12.96 1.67
C LEU A 760 -4.83 -13.13 0.26
N SER A 761 -4.18 -12.07 -0.23
CA SER A 761 -3.52 -12.05 -1.53
C SER A 761 -2.59 -13.27 -1.67
N GLY A 762 -2.74 -14.00 -2.79
CA GLY A 762 -2.03 -15.25 -3.07
C GLY A 762 -2.69 -16.54 -2.55
N HIS A 763 -3.80 -16.45 -1.80
CA HIS A 763 -4.49 -17.63 -1.24
C HIS A 763 -5.96 -17.77 -1.63
N ASP A 764 -6.54 -16.75 -2.26
CA ASP A 764 -7.95 -16.72 -2.68
C ASP A 764 -8.94 -16.93 -1.51
N GLN A 765 -8.64 -16.27 -0.40
CA GLN A 765 -9.34 -16.40 0.87
C GLN A 765 -9.57 -15.03 1.51
N LEU A 766 -10.64 -14.89 2.27
CA LEU A 766 -10.98 -13.67 3.02
C LEU A 766 -10.94 -13.97 4.52
N LEU A 767 -10.18 -13.20 5.27
CA LEU A 767 -10.25 -13.17 6.73
C LEU A 767 -11.42 -12.28 7.15
N ILE A 768 -12.22 -12.77 8.10
CA ILE A 768 -13.36 -12.07 8.68
C ILE A 768 -13.24 -12.14 10.21
N GLY A 769 -13.00 -11.01 10.87
CA GLY A 769 -13.12 -10.85 12.31
C GLY A 769 -14.56 -10.50 12.70
N GLU A 770 -14.91 -10.80 13.94
CA GLU A 770 -16.20 -10.47 14.55
C GLU A 770 -15.99 -9.46 15.69
N ASP A 771 -16.92 -8.51 15.79
CA ASP A 771 -17.23 -7.68 16.96
C ASP A 771 -18.72 -7.90 17.29
N SER A 772 -18.99 -8.88 18.15
CA SER A 772 -20.31 -9.47 18.24
C SER A 772 -20.82 -9.56 19.69
N ASN A 773 -21.99 -8.97 19.88
CA ASN A 773 -22.82 -9.17 21.07
C ASN A 773 -23.79 -10.36 20.91
N THR A 774 -23.64 -11.13 19.84
CA THR A 774 -24.59 -12.16 19.39
C THR A 774 -23.98 -13.57 19.37
N HIS A 775 -22.66 -13.67 19.35
CA HIS A 775 -21.84 -14.78 19.82
C HIS A 775 -21.30 -14.46 21.23
N GLN A 776 -21.20 -15.48 22.09
CA GLN A 776 -20.68 -15.27 23.46
C GLN A 776 -19.15 -15.05 23.51
N ASN A 777 -18.44 -15.60 22.53
CA ASN A 777 -17.01 -15.42 22.32
C ASN A 777 -16.87 -15.08 20.84
N ASP A 778 -16.17 -14.00 20.53
CA ASP A 778 -15.94 -13.61 19.15
C ASP A 778 -14.92 -14.49 18.49
N VAL A 779 -15.07 -14.63 17.19
CA VAL A 779 -14.29 -15.57 16.41
C VAL A 779 -13.80 -14.93 15.12
N ALA A 780 -12.67 -15.41 14.61
CA ALA A 780 -12.23 -15.07 13.27
C ALA A 780 -12.38 -16.25 12.32
N TRP A 781 -12.78 -15.97 11.09
CA TRP A 781 -13.03 -16.93 10.03
C TRP A 781 -12.08 -16.72 8.86
N ILE A 782 -11.73 -17.82 8.20
CA ILE A 782 -11.33 -17.80 6.80
C ILE A 782 -12.51 -18.24 5.94
N TYR A 783 -12.96 -17.35 5.07
CA TYR A 783 -13.90 -17.65 4.00
C TYR A 783 -13.12 -18.00 2.72
N ASP A 784 -13.37 -19.19 2.19
CA ASP A 784 -12.75 -19.67 0.97
C ASP A 784 -13.57 -19.26 -0.26
N MET A 785 -13.00 -18.43 -1.14
CA MET A 785 -13.74 -17.81 -2.25
C MET A 785 -14.24 -18.80 -3.30
N GLU A 786 -13.58 -19.97 -3.41
CA GLU A 786 -13.97 -21.03 -4.34
C GLU A 786 -15.09 -21.90 -3.77
N THR A 787 -14.86 -22.47 -2.59
CA THR A 787 -15.76 -23.44 -1.97
C THR A 787 -16.91 -22.79 -1.22
N LYS A 788 -16.77 -21.49 -0.92
CA LYS A 788 -17.68 -20.70 -0.09
C LYS A 788 -17.81 -21.22 1.34
N SER A 789 -16.80 -21.95 1.80
CA SER A 789 -16.78 -22.52 3.14
C SER A 789 -16.13 -21.57 4.14
N LEU A 790 -16.61 -21.63 5.38
CA LEU A 790 -16.06 -20.91 6.53
C LEU A 790 -15.24 -21.87 7.39
N THR A 791 -14.01 -21.47 7.70
CA THR A 791 -13.14 -22.16 8.67
C THR A 791 -12.88 -21.23 9.84
N ARG A 792 -13.33 -21.59 11.05
CA ARG A 792 -12.99 -20.84 12.26
C ARG A 792 -11.51 -21.03 12.57
N ILE A 793 -10.77 -19.94 12.72
CA ILE A 793 -9.32 -19.96 12.94
C ILE A 793 -8.87 -19.35 14.26
N PHE A 794 -9.74 -18.60 14.93
CA PHE A 794 -9.47 -17.89 16.17
C PHE A 794 -10.73 -17.76 17.03
N THR A 795 -10.61 -17.76 18.35
CA THR A 795 -11.65 -17.38 19.31
C THR A 795 -11.05 -16.50 20.41
N SER A 796 -11.73 -15.41 20.76
CA SER A 796 -11.36 -14.51 21.85
C SER A 796 -11.94 -14.99 23.20
N PRO A 797 -11.44 -14.48 24.34
CA PRO A 797 -12.07 -14.64 25.65
C PRO A 797 -13.50 -14.09 25.72
N PHE A 798 -14.17 -14.24 26.87
CA PHE A 798 -15.50 -13.68 27.09
C PHE A 798 -15.52 -12.17 26.91
N GLY A 799 -16.55 -11.66 26.23
CA GLY A 799 -16.86 -10.23 26.15
C GLY A 799 -15.75 -9.39 25.54
N SER A 800 -14.89 -10.00 24.73
CA SER A 800 -13.90 -9.33 23.87
C SER A 800 -14.28 -9.51 22.42
N GLU A 801 -13.91 -8.52 21.61
CA GLU A 801 -13.96 -8.60 20.15
C GLU A 801 -12.64 -9.11 19.53
N THR A 802 -12.72 -9.42 18.23
CA THR A 802 -11.58 -9.81 17.40
C THR A 802 -11.32 -8.79 16.29
N THR A 803 -10.66 -7.69 16.63
CA THR A 803 -10.35 -6.61 15.69
C THR A 803 -9.00 -6.77 14.97
N SER A 804 -8.70 -5.86 14.04
CA SER A 804 -7.43 -5.72 13.31
C SER A 804 -7.07 -6.95 12.48
N GLY A 805 -8.07 -7.72 12.03
CA GLY A 805 -7.87 -8.86 11.15
C GLY A 805 -7.19 -8.43 9.84
N TYR A 806 -5.87 -8.60 9.72
CA TYR A 806 -5.09 -8.09 8.59
C TYR A 806 -4.02 -9.07 8.09
N TRP A 807 -3.89 -9.19 6.78
CA TRP A 807 -2.92 -10.08 6.13
C TRP A 807 -1.58 -9.39 5.85
N TYR A 808 -0.50 -9.99 6.35
CA TYR A 808 0.87 -9.58 6.05
C TYR A 808 1.55 -10.67 5.21
N PRO A 809 1.53 -10.57 3.87
CA PRO A 809 2.03 -11.64 2.98
C PRO A 809 3.55 -11.84 3.06
N ASN A 810 4.28 -10.81 3.46
CA ASN A 810 5.73 -10.84 3.65
C ASN A 810 6.19 -9.79 4.67
N PHE A 811 6.62 -10.24 5.83
CA PHE A 811 7.25 -9.44 6.87
C PHE A 811 8.55 -10.12 7.26
N GLY A 812 9.65 -9.70 6.62
CA GLY A 812 10.97 -10.27 6.83
C GLY A 812 11.10 -11.76 6.45
N GLY A 813 10.49 -12.15 5.33
CA GLY A 813 10.59 -13.51 4.78
C GLY A 813 9.56 -14.50 5.32
N TYR A 814 8.59 -14.04 6.11
CA TYR A 814 7.50 -14.84 6.65
C TYR A 814 6.17 -14.11 6.48
N ALA A 815 5.06 -14.84 6.44
CA ALA A 815 3.73 -14.26 6.46
C ALA A 815 3.06 -14.38 7.83
N TYR A 816 2.11 -13.48 8.12
CA TYR A 816 1.39 -13.43 9.39
C TYR A 816 -0.05 -12.93 9.18
N LEU A 817 -0.97 -13.40 10.02
CA LEU A 817 -2.30 -12.82 10.17
C LEU A 817 -2.32 -12.03 11.49
N ALA A 818 -2.49 -10.72 11.42
CA ALA A 818 -2.72 -9.92 12.62
C ALA A 818 -4.09 -10.26 13.20
N MET A 819 -4.15 -10.34 14.54
CA MET A 819 -5.38 -10.59 15.28
C MET A 819 -5.24 -9.94 16.64
N VAL A 820 -6.22 -9.11 17.00
CA VAL A 820 -6.19 -8.36 18.26
C VAL A 820 -7.37 -8.84 19.12
N VAL A 821 -7.14 -8.90 20.43
CA VAL A 821 -8.18 -9.13 21.42
C VAL A 821 -8.38 -7.81 22.15
N GLN A 822 -9.45 -7.11 21.79
CA GLN A 822 -9.82 -5.86 22.44
C GLN A 822 -10.68 -6.15 23.67
N HIS A 823 -10.52 -5.32 24.71
CA HIS A 823 -11.38 -5.26 25.91
C HIS A 823 -11.90 -6.59 26.49
N PRO A 824 -11.06 -7.61 26.82
CA PRO A 824 -11.53 -8.82 27.49
C PRO A 824 -12.48 -8.53 28.66
N TYR A 825 -13.63 -9.20 28.65
CA TYR A 825 -14.73 -9.03 29.61
C TYR A 825 -15.42 -7.66 29.56
N GLY A 826 -15.30 -6.91 28.47
CA GLY A 826 -15.77 -5.53 28.32
C GLY A 826 -17.22 -5.40 27.87
N GLU A 827 -17.65 -6.23 26.92
CA GLU A 827 -18.99 -6.13 26.32
C GLU A 827 -20.06 -6.90 27.10
N SER A 828 -20.04 -8.23 26.98
CA SER A 828 -20.83 -9.17 27.73
C SER A 828 -19.99 -9.75 28.88
N ASP A 829 -20.65 -10.36 29.86
CA ASP A 829 -19.94 -11.24 30.79
C ASP A 829 -18.84 -10.57 31.64
N ALA A 830 -18.95 -9.26 31.90
CA ALA A 830 -17.98 -8.50 32.72
C ALA A 830 -17.77 -9.10 34.13
N ASP A 831 -18.74 -9.81 34.68
CA ASP A 831 -18.61 -10.52 35.95
C ASP A 831 -17.60 -11.67 35.90
N LYS A 832 -17.34 -12.23 34.71
CA LYS A 832 -16.46 -13.38 34.49
C LYS A 832 -14.99 -13.04 34.70
N VAL A 833 -14.59 -11.77 34.67
CA VAL A 833 -13.22 -11.35 35.01
C VAL A 833 -12.81 -11.81 36.42
N ASN A 834 -13.78 -11.99 37.33
CA ASN A 834 -13.55 -12.44 38.71
C ASN A 834 -13.32 -13.97 38.84
N SER A 835 -13.40 -14.70 37.74
CA SER A 835 -13.13 -16.14 37.68
C SER A 835 -11.65 -16.42 37.97
N PRO A 836 -11.30 -17.50 38.68
CA PRO A 836 -9.91 -17.91 38.84
C PRO A 836 -9.25 -18.38 37.53
N LEU A 837 -10.03 -18.53 36.45
CA LEU A 837 -9.55 -18.84 35.10
C LEU A 837 -9.26 -17.60 34.26
N SER A 838 -9.64 -16.41 34.74
CA SER A 838 -9.40 -15.14 34.05
C SER A 838 -7.90 -14.84 33.99
N THR A 839 -7.44 -14.36 32.84
CA THR A 839 -6.10 -13.80 32.65
C THR A 839 -6.01 -12.31 32.93
N GLY A 840 -7.15 -11.68 33.28
CA GLY A 840 -7.27 -10.22 33.47
C GLY A 840 -7.92 -9.51 32.28
N PRO A 841 -8.31 -8.23 32.45
CA PRO A 841 -9.00 -7.43 31.43
C PRO A 841 -8.06 -6.80 30.39
N GLU A 842 -6.76 -7.07 30.44
CA GLU A 842 -5.75 -6.47 29.56
C GLU A 842 -5.96 -6.87 28.09
N GLY A 843 -6.04 -5.89 27.21
CA GLY A 843 -6.13 -6.12 25.76
C GLY A 843 -4.80 -6.59 25.17
N LEU A 844 -4.89 -7.42 24.11
CA LEU A 844 -3.74 -8.14 23.54
C LEU A 844 -3.59 -7.88 22.04
N THR A 845 -2.43 -7.38 21.64
CA THR A 845 -2.06 -7.23 20.24
C THR A 845 -1.16 -8.37 19.82
N GLY A 846 -1.57 -9.16 18.83
CA GLY A 846 -0.80 -10.31 18.40
C GLY A 846 -1.02 -10.71 16.95
N LEU A 847 -0.42 -11.85 16.61
CA LEU A 847 -0.45 -12.39 15.26
C LEU A 847 -0.35 -13.91 15.24
N ILE A 848 -0.99 -14.52 14.24
CA ILE A 848 -0.92 -15.94 13.94
C ILE A 848 0.18 -16.17 12.90
N GLY A 849 1.17 -17.00 13.24
CA GLY A 849 2.27 -17.35 12.36
C GLY A 849 3.39 -18.09 13.10
N PRO A 850 4.60 -18.17 12.52
CA PRO A 850 4.99 -17.71 11.18
C PRO A 850 4.49 -18.65 10.08
N LEU A 851 3.98 -18.07 8.99
CA LEU A 851 3.57 -18.78 7.78
C LEU A 851 4.65 -18.66 6.69
N SER A 852 4.63 -19.56 5.71
CA SER A 852 5.43 -19.39 4.49
C SER A 852 4.99 -18.10 3.77
N PRO A 853 5.93 -17.28 3.28
CA PRO A 853 5.58 -16.05 2.58
C PRO A 853 4.79 -16.37 1.31
N ALA A 854 3.81 -15.53 0.99
CA ALA A 854 3.10 -15.63 -0.29
C ALA A 854 4.01 -15.13 -1.41
N THR A 855 4.13 -15.90 -2.49
CA THR A 855 4.81 -15.47 -3.73
C THR A 855 3.87 -14.55 -4.50
N GLN A 856 3.73 -13.30 -4.06
CA GLN A 856 3.02 -12.25 -4.80
C GLN A 856 3.96 -11.05 -5.01
N PRO A 857 3.94 -10.42 -6.19
CA PRO A 857 4.74 -9.24 -6.50
C PRO A 857 4.12 -8.03 -5.78
N GLY A 858 4.73 -7.61 -4.67
CA GLY A 858 4.29 -6.43 -3.95
C GLY A 858 4.82 -6.40 -2.52
N ALA A 859 5.75 -5.49 -2.27
CA ALA A 859 6.43 -5.23 -1.01
C ALA A 859 7.35 -6.35 -0.50
N ASP A 860 8.52 -6.48 -1.14
CA ASP A 860 9.72 -6.83 -0.36
C ASP A 860 10.28 -5.54 0.28
N PRO A 861 10.23 -5.39 1.61
CA PRO A 861 10.77 -4.25 2.34
C PRO A 861 12.31 -4.15 2.34
N HIS A 862 13.02 -5.13 1.77
CA HIS A 862 14.49 -5.14 1.73
C HIS A 862 15.13 -4.09 0.79
N THR A 863 14.35 -3.33 0.04
CA THR A 863 14.88 -2.42 -0.99
C THR A 863 15.17 -0.98 -0.51
N GLN A 864 14.97 -0.67 0.78
CA GLN A 864 15.16 0.70 1.27
C GLN A 864 16.61 1.08 1.59
N CYS A 865 17.54 0.14 1.78
CA CYS A 865 18.89 0.46 2.28
C CYS A 865 20.06 -0.25 1.55
N SER A 866 20.35 0.03 0.27
CA SER A 866 21.59 -0.46 -0.37
C SER A 866 22.38 0.60 -1.15
N GLY A 867 23.41 1.18 -0.50
CA GLY A 867 24.64 1.70 -1.16
C GLY A 867 24.76 3.22 -1.39
N GLN A 868 25.80 3.87 -0.85
CA GLN A 868 26.17 5.31 -1.00
C GLN A 868 25.13 6.36 -0.52
N VAL A 869 25.61 7.43 0.10
CA VAL A 869 24.80 8.49 0.73
C VAL A 869 25.27 9.83 0.18
N PHE A 870 24.37 10.65 -0.37
CA PHE A 870 24.66 12.01 -0.81
C PHE A 870 23.94 13.03 0.08
N ALA A 871 24.60 13.46 1.15
CA ALA A 871 24.04 14.49 2.02
C ALA A 871 23.95 15.84 1.30
N VAL A 872 22.74 16.39 1.17
CA VAL A 872 22.56 17.78 0.71
C VAL A 872 21.69 18.54 1.70
N ALA A 873 22.30 19.50 2.39
CA ALA A 873 21.66 20.41 3.32
C ALA A 873 21.20 21.70 2.62
N ALA A 874 19.89 21.95 2.65
CA ALA A 874 19.30 23.28 2.42
C ALA A 874 18.76 23.77 3.75
N LYS A 875 19.17 24.98 4.18
CA LYS A 875 18.62 25.69 5.34
C LYS A 875 17.57 26.67 4.84
N ILE A 876 16.29 26.48 5.17
CA ILE A 876 15.21 27.44 4.87
C ILE A 876 14.78 28.07 6.19
N GLU A 877 14.99 29.38 6.36
CA GLU A 877 14.50 30.14 7.51
C GLU A 877 13.20 30.86 7.15
N ILE A 878 12.10 30.53 7.81
CA ILE A 878 10.83 31.27 7.71
C ILE A 878 10.63 31.98 9.03
N ARG A 879 10.59 33.32 9.03
CA ARG A 879 10.31 34.16 10.21
C ARG A 879 8.90 34.75 10.14
N GLY A 880 8.07 34.53 11.17
CA GLY A 880 6.74 35.14 11.29
C GLY A 880 6.21 35.14 12.72
N THR A 881 5.27 36.03 13.04
CA THR A 881 4.69 36.18 14.38
C THR A 881 3.46 35.28 14.55
N THR A 882 3.53 34.19 15.32
CA THR A 882 2.38 33.29 15.55
C THR A 882 2.26 32.84 17.01
N ALA A 883 1.06 32.39 17.41
CA ALA A 883 0.84 31.82 18.75
C ALA A 883 1.43 30.40 18.84
N ALA A 884 2.08 30.07 19.97
CA ALA A 884 2.87 28.84 20.18
C ALA A 884 2.18 27.52 19.77
N ALA A 885 0.87 27.38 19.95
CA ALA A 885 0.12 26.17 19.57
C ALA A 885 0.03 25.92 18.04
N TRP A 886 0.32 26.92 17.22
CA TRP A 886 0.32 26.81 15.75
C TRP A 886 1.69 26.42 15.19
N HIS A 887 2.77 26.58 15.97
CA HIS A 887 4.15 26.35 15.52
C HIS A 887 4.36 24.89 15.07
N GLU A 888 3.82 23.94 15.83
CA GLU A 888 4.00 22.52 15.58
C GLU A 888 3.21 22.03 14.34
N ARG A 889 1.95 22.47 14.19
CA ARG A 889 1.11 22.14 13.02
C ARG A 889 1.70 22.66 11.71
N VAL A 890 2.17 23.91 11.72
CA VAL A 890 2.78 24.53 10.55
C VAL A 890 4.12 23.87 10.25
N SER A 891 4.91 23.53 11.27
CA SER A 891 6.18 22.82 11.09
C SER A 891 5.99 21.41 10.52
N LEU A 892 5.02 20.64 11.02
CA LEU A 892 4.68 19.31 10.47
C LEU A 892 4.10 19.39 9.06
N PHE A 893 3.26 20.40 8.78
CA PHE A 893 2.74 20.63 7.44
C PHE A 893 3.85 20.99 6.43
N LEU A 894 4.75 21.90 6.81
CA LEU A 894 5.89 22.28 5.98
C LEU A 894 6.90 21.13 5.86
N GLN A 895 7.09 20.33 6.91
CA GLN A 895 7.86 19.09 6.86
C GLN A 895 7.28 18.12 5.84
N TYR A 896 5.99 17.81 5.94
CA TYR A 896 5.31 16.95 5.00
C TYR A 896 5.36 17.50 3.57
N LYS A 897 5.11 18.79 3.37
CA LYS A 897 5.23 19.43 2.04
C LYS A 897 6.66 19.37 1.52
N ALA A 898 7.68 19.53 2.36
CA ALA A 898 9.08 19.38 1.97
C ALA A 898 9.41 17.93 1.59
N GLU A 899 9.00 16.95 2.40
CA GLU A 899 9.10 15.52 2.09
C GLU A 899 8.39 15.18 0.76
N ARG A 900 7.25 15.83 0.47
CA ARG A 900 6.46 15.65 -0.75
C ARG A 900 7.00 16.36 -1.98
N VAL A 901 7.48 17.61 -1.87
CA VAL A 901 8.16 18.31 -2.98
C VAL A 901 9.39 17.52 -3.40
N MET A 902 10.11 16.93 -2.43
CA MET A 902 11.23 16.03 -2.72
C MET A 902 10.75 14.69 -3.30
N GLY A 903 9.65 14.12 -2.81
CA GLY A 903 9.04 12.89 -3.33
C GLY A 903 8.39 13.01 -4.72
N GLY A 904 7.97 14.23 -5.13
CA GLY A 904 7.30 14.53 -6.40
C GLY A 904 8.22 14.52 -7.63
N TYR A 905 9.54 14.46 -7.45
CA TYR A 905 10.52 14.21 -8.52
C TYR A 905 10.66 12.71 -8.81
N SER A 906 9.53 12.06 -9.09
CA SER A 906 9.32 10.61 -9.19
C SER A 906 9.90 9.97 -10.46
N GLY A 907 11.12 10.35 -10.84
CA GLY A 907 11.99 9.57 -11.72
C GLY A 907 13.07 8.78 -10.96
N ALA A 908 13.34 9.13 -9.70
CA ALA A 908 14.37 8.49 -8.89
C ALA A 908 13.74 7.64 -7.77
N THR A 909 14.25 6.43 -7.58
CA THR A 909 14.01 5.62 -6.37
C THR A 909 14.66 6.32 -5.18
N TRP A 910 13.96 7.26 -4.57
CA TRP A 910 14.36 7.86 -3.30
C TRP A 910 14.25 6.82 -2.19
N ALA A 911 15.38 6.52 -1.53
CA ALA A 911 15.33 5.97 -0.20
C ALA A 911 14.75 7.06 0.72
N GLN A 912 13.67 6.75 1.40
CA GLN A 912 12.91 7.66 2.25
C GLN A 912 13.64 8.04 3.56
N ASP A 913 14.97 7.93 3.59
CA ASP A 913 15.73 7.99 4.83
C ASP A 913 16.35 9.38 5.06
N VAL A 914 15.85 9.99 6.13
CA VAL A 914 16.32 11.19 6.85
C VAL A 914 16.08 12.52 6.14
N VAL A 915 14.85 13.02 6.18
CA VAL A 915 14.59 14.47 6.28
C VAL A 915 14.59 14.83 7.76
N SER A 916 15.72 15.27 8.32
CA SER A 916 15.75 15.74 9.72
C SER A 916 15.41 17.22 9.75
N ILE A 917 14.23 17.60 10.23
CA ILE A 917 13.88 19.02 10.40
C ILE A 917 14.12 19.43 11.85
N LEU A 918 14.97 20.44 12.04
CA LEU A 918 15.23 21.07 13.33
C LEU A 918 14.54 22.44 13.33
N ALA A 919 13.27 22.46 13.75
CA ALA A 919 12.64 23.73 14.12
C ALA A 919 13.30 24.21 15.43
N HIS A 920 13.97 25.35 15.38
CA HIS A 920 14.56 25.95 16.58
C HIS A 920 13.76 27.22 16.90
N GLU A 921 13.10 27.25 18.06
CA GLU A 921 12.57 28.50 18.58
C GLU A 921 13.74 29.43 18.91
N SER A 922 13.66 30.67 18.42
CA SER A 922 14.43 31.77 19.00
C SER A 922 13.55 32.46 20.03
N ASP A 923 14.07 32.73 21.23
CA ASP A 923 13.38 33.49 22.28
C ASP A 923 12.73 34.77 21.71
N GLY A 924 11.41 34.80 21.59
CA GLY A 924 10.65 35.95 21.08
C GLY A 924 9.33 35.57 20.39
N ASP A 925 8.58 36.58 19.92
CA ASP A 925 7.30 36.43 19.21
C ASP A 925 7.46 35.87 17.76
N ASP A 926 8.68 35.61 17.29
CA ASP A 926 9.00 35.16 15.93
C ASP A 926 9.25 33.64 15.86
N LEU A 927 8.44 32.92 15.09
CA LEU A 927 8.70 31.54 14.67
C LEU A 927 9.83 31.53 13.63
N THR A 928 10.94 30.84 13.91
CA THR A 928 11.96 30.53 12.89
C THR A 928 11.92 29.03 12.56
N VAL A 929 11.23 28.66 11.47
CA VAL A 929 11.32 27.27 10.97
C VAL A 929 12.63 27.14 10.22
N THR A 930 13.50 26.21 10.64
CA THR A 930 14.71 25.83 9.91
C THR A 930 14.53 24.43 9.33
N LEU A 931 14.25 24.35 8.03
CA LEU A 931 14.22 23.07 7.33
C LEU A 931 15.67 22.66 7.04
N TRP A 932 16.06 21.44 7.40
CA TRP A 932 17.27 20.80 6.90
C TRP A 932 16.85 19.62 6.04
N LEU A 933 17.06 19.74 4.74
CA LEU A 933 16.91 18.60 3.85
C LEU A 933 18.17 17.75 3.97
N SER A 934 18.02 16.44 3.98
CA SER A 934 19.09 15.49 3.74
C SER A 934 18.50 14.32 2.97
N ALA A 935 19.29 13.68 2.13
CA ALA A 935 18.85 12.50 1.39
C ALA A 935 19.99 11.48 1.38
N ALA A 936 19.66 10.22 1.63
CA ALA A 936 20.52 9.11 1.23
C ALA A 936 20.00 8.60 -0.12
N VAL A 937 20.88 8.46 -1.12
CA VAL A 937 20.47 8.05 -2.47
C VAL A 937 21.34 6.89 -2.91
N HIS A 938 20.67 5.81 -3.28
CA HIS A 938 21.30 4.53 -3.54
C HIS A 938 21.84 4.33 -4.95
N ASP A 939 21.58 5.31 -5.82
CA ASP A 939 21.96 5.32 -7.23
C ASP A 939 22.69 6.63 -7.58
N VAL A 940 23.76 6.52 -8.37
CA VAL A 940 24.54 7.64 -8.90
C VAL A 940 23.71 8.49 -9.88
N SER A 941 22.69 7.91 -10.54
CA SER A 941 21.77 8.64 -11.42
C SER A 941 20.78 9.50 -10.61
N ALA A 942 20.20 8.94 -9.54
CA ALA A 942 19.36 9.65 -8.58
C ALA A 942 20.12 10.77 -7.85
N ALA A 943 21.43 10.61 -7.64
CA ALA A 943 22.27 11.68 -7.11
C ALA A 943 22.41 12.88 -8.05
N GLN A 944 22.37 12.67 -9.37
CA GLN A 944 22.41 13.74 -10.38
C GLN A 944 21.06 14.45 -10.52
N ASP A 945 19.95 13.71 -10.39
CA ASP A 945 18.60 14.29 -10.37
C ASP A 945 18.34 15.06 -9.07
N LEU A 946 18.77 14.54 -7.91
CA LEU A 946 18.83 15.29 -6.65
C LEU A 946 19.65 16.57 -6.81
N GLU A 947 20.83 16.47 -7.44
CA GLU A 947 21.66 17.65 -7.74
C GLU A 947 20.94 18.65 -8.66
N ALA A 948 20.12 18.20 -9.63
CA ALA A 948 19.30 19.06 -10.49
C ALA A 948 18.14 19.74 -9.74
N VAL A 949 17.43 19.02 -8.86
CA VAL A 949 16.36 19.54 -7.99
C VAL A 949 16.89 20.59 -7.02
N ILE A 950 18.07 20.35 -6.43
CA ILE A 950 18.74 21.31 -5.54
C ILE A 950 19.35 22.48 -6.30
N ASN A 951 19.68 22.30 -7.58
CA ASN A 951 20.16 23.38 -8.43
C ASN A 951 19.03 24.35 -8.86
N ASP A 952 17.76 24.06 -8.54
CA ASP A 952 16.62 24.99 -8.63
C ASP A 952 16.07 25.39 -7.24
N PRO A 953 16.83 26.18 -6.46
CA PRO A 953 16.39 26.64 -5.15
C PRO A 953 15.21 27.62 -5.24
N GLU A 954 14.96 28.26 -6.40
CA GLU A 954 13.83 29.18 -6.55
C GLU A 954 12.50 28.46 -6.65
N TYR A 955 12.42 27.28 -7.28
CA TYR A 955 11.18 26.49 -7.32
C TYR A 955 10.79 25.95 -5.96
N ILE A 956 11.73 25.31 -5.24
CA ILE A 956 11.50 24.79 -3.87
C ILE A 956 11.14 25.95 -2.93
N LEU A 957 11.84 27.08 -3.05
CA LEU A 957 11.54 28.28 -2.30
C LEU A 957 10.15 28.82 -2.67
N THR A 958 9.76 28.83 -3.93
CA THR A 958 8.45 29.33 -4.38
C THR A 958 7.31 28.48 -3.83
N GLU A 959 7.39 27.16 -3.95
CA GLU A 959 6.36 26.23 -3.43
C GLU A 959 6.24 26.30 -1.91
N LEU A 960 7.36 26.29 -1.18
CA LEU A 960 7.35 26.36 0.28
C LEU A 960 6.98 27.77 0.78
N THR A 961 7.40 28.84 0.09
CA THR A 961 7.05 30.22 0.45
C THR A 961 5.59 30.53 0.12
N GLN A 962 5.04 30.02 -1.00
CA GLN A 962 3.61 30.13 -1.29
C GLN A 962 2.78 29.36 -0.24
N SER A 963 3.19 28.13 0.09
CA SER A 963 2.54 27.33 1.14
C SER A 963 2.59 28.02 2.50
N ALA A 964 3.76 28.56 2.88
CA ALA A 964 3.94 29.31 4.13
C ALA A 964 3.16 30.63 4.13
N ALA A 965 3.17 31.38 3.03
CA ALA A 965 2.41 32.64 2.91
C ALA A 965 0.90 32.40 2.97
N MET A 966 0.38 31.34 2.33
CA MET A 966 -1.04 30.97 2.44
C MET A 966 -1.44 30.59 3.86
N LEU A 967 -0.53 29.98 4.62
CA LEU A 967 -0.72 29.66 6.03
C LEU A 967 -0.58 30.90 6.95
N LEU A 968 0.31 31.84 6.64
CA LEU A 968 0.65 32.98 7.50
C LEU A 968 -0.24 34.22 7.26
N ASP A 969 -0.66 34.48 6.02
CA ASP A 969 -1.54 35.62 5.66
C ASP A 969 -2.90 35.57 6.37
N LYS A 970 -3.32 34.37 6.78
CA LYS A 970 -4.53 34.13 7.59
C LYS A 970 -4.31 34.16 9.11
N ALA A 971 -3.12 34.53 9.60
CA ALA A 971 -2.77 34.57 11.02
C ALA A 971 -2.32 35.97 11.50
N ASP A 972 -2.55 37.03 10.71
CA ASP A 972 -1.91 38.35 10.88
C ASP A 972 -0.38 38.24 10.98
N ALA A 973 0.21 37.26 10.29
CA ALA A 973 1.63 36.99 10.28
C ALA A 973 2.21 37.26 8.88
N HIS A 974 3.38 37.89 8.83
CA HIS A 974 4.08 38.15 7.58
C HIS A 974 5.39 37.37 7.53
N VAL A 975 5.69 36.77 6.38
CA VAL A 975 7.01 36.19 6.11
C VAL A 975 8.02 37.35 6.07
N LEU A 976 8.86 37.48 7.09
CA LEU A 976 9.82 38.59 7.21
C LEU A 976 11.01 38.43 6.26
N THR A 977 11.53 37.21 6.16
CA THR A 977 12.69 36.86 5.31
C THR A 977 12.70 35.37 5.02
N THR A 978 13.12 34.99 3.82
CA THR A 978 13.46 33.61 3.45
C THR A 978 14.90 33.56 2.92
N SER A 979 15.71 32.61 3.39
CA SER A 979 17.07 32.40 2.88
C SER A 979 17.33 30.91 2.61
N VAL A 980 18.16 30.60 1.61
CA VAL A 980 18.62 29.25 1.29
C VAL A 980 20.14 29.22 1.34
N THR A 981 20.73 28.42 2.24
CA THR A 981 22.20 28.20 2.29
C THR A 981 22.52 26.79 1.79
N ARG A 982 23.40 26.68 0.78
CA ARG A 982 23.79 25.41 0.14
C ARG A 982 25.11 24.88 0.70
N THR A 983 25.14 23.61 1.08
CA THR A 983 26.40 22.90 1.38
C THR A 983 26.40 21.51 0.71
N SER A 984 27.32 21.25 -0.22
CA SER A 984 27.47 19.94 -0.88
C SER A 984 28.85 19.33 -0.59
N ARG A 985 28.91 18.09 -0.09
CA ARG A 985 30.16 17.30 0.00
C ARG A 985 29.94 15.86 -0.45
N LYS A 986 30.82 15.35 -1.32
CA LYS A 986 30.95 13.91 -1.63
C LYS A 986 31.84 13.27 -0.57
N ALA A 987 31.28 12.41 0.30
CA ALA A 987 32.08 11.59 1.21
C ALA A 987 31.38 10.23 1.43
N ALA A 988 32.15 9.15 1.41
CA ALA A 988 31.68 7.82 1.81
C ALA A 988 31.59 7.81 3.34
N VAL A 989 30.39 8.02 3.88
CA VAL A 989 30.15 8.12 5.31
C VAL A 989 28.99 7.19 5.67
N ASP A 990 29.11 6.52 6.81
CA ASP A 990 28.04 5.73 7.43
C ASP A 990 26.82 6.63 7.69
N PRO A 991 25.61 6.31 7.17
CA PRO A 991 24.39 7.09 7.38
C PRO A 991 24.13 7.43 8.86
N ALA A 992 24.51 6.55 9.78
CA ALA A 992 24.33 6.73 11.22
C ALA A 992 25.17 7.86 11.83
N SER A 993 26.16 8.38 11.10
CA SER A 993 27.07 9.44 11.57
C SER A 993 26.75 10.84 11.00
N LEU A 994 25.84 10.96 10.02
CA LEU A 994 25.49 12.22 9.36
C LEU A 994 25.01 13.34 10.32
N PRO A 995 24.08 13.08 11.26
CA PRO A 995 23.59 14.12 12.18
C PRO A 995 24.70 14.66 13.10
N ARG A 996 25.62 13.80 13.55
CA ARG A 996 26.80 14.22 14.33
C ARG A 996 27.82 14.97 13.48
N PHE A 997 28.03 14.54 12.24
CA PHE A 997 29.00 15.14 11.32
C PHE A 997 28.63 16.58 10.93
N LEU A 998 27.32 16.86 10.81
CA LEU A 998 26.80 18.20 10.54
C LEU A 998 26.68 19.06 11.82
N GLY A 999 26.34 18.44 12.96
CA GLY A 999 26.28 19.11 14.27
C GLY A 999 27.64 19.55 14.83
N GLU A 1000 28.71 18.78 14.59
CA GLU A 1000 30.08 19.12 15.04
C GLU A 1000 30.67 20.37 14.34
N GLN A 1001 30.19 20.74 13.15
CA GLN A 1001 30.65 21.95 12.45
C GLN A 1001 30.08 23.26 13.04
N VAL A 1002 28.97 23.20 13.79
CA VAL A 1002 28.32 24.40 14.37
C VAL A 1002 28.94 24.80 15.72
N GLN A 1003 29.54 23.86 16.46
CA GLN A 1003 30.24 24.18 17.71
C GLN A 1003 31.68 24.69 17.51
N GLY A 1004 32.16 24.76 16.27
CA GLY A 1004 33.52 25.19 15.90
C GLY A 1004 33.62 26.62 15.36
N GLY A 1005 33.07 27.61 16.06
CA GLY A 1005 33.27 29.04 15.77
C GLY A 1005 33.93 29.76 16.96
N PRO A 1006 34.97 30.59 16.76
CA PRO A 1006 35.81 31.08 17.85
C PRO A 1006 35.06 32.06 18.75
N SER A 1007 35.11 31.81 20.05
CA SER A 1007 34.76 32.76 21.10
C SER A 1007 35.58 34.05 20.93
N GLY A 1008 34.97 35.07 20.33
CA GLY A 1008 35.53 36.42 20.22
C GLY A 1008 35.48 37.13 21.57
N ASN A 1009 36.60 37.08 22.28
CA ASN A 1009 36.89 37.92 23.43
C ASN A 1009 37.06 39.38 22.97
N ASN A 1010 36.44 40.31 23.68
CA ASN A 1010 36.53 41.76 23.44
C ASN A 1010 37.99 42.24 23.40
N GLY A 1011 38.40 42.86 22.29
CA GLY A 1011 39.75 43.38 22.10
C GLY A 1011 39.80 44.49 21.06
N ASN A 1012 39.65 45.72 21.55
CA ASN A 1012 39.72 46.99 20.86
C ASN A 1012 41.10 47.25 20.20
N ASN A 1013 41.14 47.59 18.89
CA ASN A 1013 41.99 48.62 18.23
C ASN A 1013 42.38 48.27 16.78
N GLY A 1014 42.23 49.27 15.89
CA GLY A 1014 43.32 49.63 14.98
C GLY A 1014 43.20 49.27 13.49
N ASN A 1015 42.41 50.05 12.76
CA ASN A 1015 42.77 50.80 11.54
C ASN A 1015 43.62 50.17 10.39
N ASN A 1016 43.16 50.50 9.17
CA ASN A 1016 43.81 50.52 7.84
C ASN A 1016 43.83 49.25 6.96
N GLY A 1017 43.18 49.38 5.79
CA GLY A 1017 43.91 49.22 4.52
C GLY A 1017 43.29 48.35 3.42
N ASN A 1018 42.42 48.97 2.60
CA ASN A 1018 42.23 48.84 1.15
C ASN A 1018 42.41 47.48 0.40
N ASN A 1019 41.30 47.11 -0.25
CA ASN A 1019 41.10 46.66 -1.65
C ASN A 1019 41.94 45.53 -2.26
N GLY A 1020 41.23 44.47 -2.64
CA GLY A 1020 41.59 43.41 -3.59
C GLY A 1020 40.48 42.37 -3.63
#